data_AF-A0A1V4TFM1-F1
#
_entry.id   AF-A0A1V4TFM1-F1
#
_cell.length_a   1.000
_cell.length_b   1.000
_cell.length_c   1.000
_cell.angle_alpha   90.00
_cell.angle_beta   90.00
_cell.angle_gamma   90.00
#
_symmetry.space_group_name_H-M   'P 1'
#
loop_
_entity.id
_entity.type
_entity.pdbx_description
1 polymer ?
#
loop_
_entity_poly.entity_id
_entity_poly.type
_entity_poly.pdbx_seq_one_letter_code
_entity_poly.pdbx_strand_id
1 'polypeptide(L)'
;MIDRQELGVILDNRPHLLLSGARSKLGELTDIVFKSISDNPILIASYGDLNITAWLATKIAQNDSTDILVCLPSQRFDVLYQKYTSQFFKLTRKDDPSHAGAFAYLSLLWGKGRINEETECIEDIEIESRPKLGNKRYKDAYERHVSAELNKSEKLGGKPKIIFVKYDFSLPKLNNERMEAKFKNGTYPNNTIHPKAVIIESANERGYNYFTGMPETISNLRSSNIKIIVHFSWPYLKGIQSFYRNLMEKVEDAAVVHFGNNLCKSLSKESAVGIDGGLSEFAIEGERGPFFSTNKPSIFQVCMPNDGFTITPTLEEAASYHNEYDDILEDMREESSRLSEENLFLKGLLLFPPFMDSFALPSDLTAPIIMEGYGFRNIPVSEYLIRKLGEEKSKGLNFSTLADGLEKSCDIAYLIHNIHTYAQVTKRTMIQLQIIKLIDNRMFSKGSGGNIYIILADLHSMRGTGKSTNQMIVQLANSLKELPKSLPSIARCGQTGDLILSTQKGKFILSSEKSATMNDVKKFLNSELGISDQFAVEYNPEAEIITVSKQIRKGFITYGKEGCDWKGINRSINKLDLMTLSMREGGGWCVQKVDDVQANPNASSLSIKMAMCEYQGSTVKKQVDVFDVVIERHDFSRLSSLPLECVGKSHLMIPGPVPMLSIGDEIRISEGFDSLLLPFIDVNFFVYPGRNMKRLAAQTAVIEKLFSNHPNEISDADLNMSLEMNNRIPSERRPKSRPAVKTALVDNPGDSPIDILIKNGQYSHGGSDQKDERELMTLKDIFRKIGAGGTRKSPGNEQSSSRASREAITLRILMANGSESTASIGKGTIIRVLQEKEYVMRRVEDVEAGDMILYLSVETMEGIDEYFIRDYAEENSISLDMVYGAFDSLGKFISAVQKIKADTEGHRMLDKLEWLNDVEREALFKYIQYLLGSERVIDEIDSILDNLTWSKYLGRDYLLNFGDCLKGRFDSSAAFKIAEAFGLSLKETTFEQYCGYARNKARHYYFQEYQNIEAIGKLTGNRNLIEDAEKINDMGKKLSPLMIAIGRAISRVISKNANENNPMDVMLVDKLIMCQVLEVRH
;
A
#
# COMPACT_ATOMS: atom_id res chain seq x y z
N MET A 1 -14.99 -42.69 17.79
CA MET A 1 -15.53 -41.54 18.55
C MET A 1 -14.41 -41.03 19.44
N ILE A 2 -14.17 -39.72 19.46
CA ILE A 2 -13.21 -39.09 20.39
C ILE A 2 -13.86 -39.07 21.78
N ASP A 3 -13.14 -39.46 22.83
CA ASP A 3 -13.70 -39.75 24.16
C ASP A 3 -14.10 -38.46 24.92
N ARG A 4 -15.22 -38.51 25.68
CA ARG A 4 -15.75 -37.37 26.45
C ARG A 4 -14.81 -36.91 27.56
N GLN A 5 -14.00 -37.81 28.12
CA GLN A 5 -13.01 -37.44 29.14
C GLN A 5 -11.89 -36.54 28.60
N GLU A 6 -11.61 -36.57 27.28
CA GLU A 6 -10.55 -35.76 26.67
C GLU A 6 -10.97 -34.29 26.42
N LEU A 7 -12.26 -33.97 26.57
CA LEU A 7 -12.85 -32.62 26.45
C LEU A 7 -12.77 -31.77 27.73
N GLY A 8 -12.36 -32.36 28.86
CA GLY A 8 -12.58 -31.89 30.24
C GLY A 8 -11.84 -30.64 30.71
N VAL A 9 -11.38 -29.75 29.82
CA VAL A 9 -10.76 -28.45 30.20
C VAL A 9 -11.51 -27.25 29.57
N ILE A 10 -12.51 -27.48 28.71
CA ILE A 10 -13.03 -26.44 27.80
C ILE A 10 -14.42 -25.92 28.19
N LEU A 11 -15.15 -26.60 29.08
CA LEU A 11 -16.55 -26.28 29.37
C LEU A 11 -16.78 -25.00 30.20
N ASP A 12 -15.73 -24.33 30.70
CA ASP A 12 -15.86 -22.99 31.27
C ASP A 12 -16.10 -21.91 30.20
N ASN A 13 -15.75 -22.18 28.93
CA ASN A 13 -16.11 -21.34 27.79
C ASN A 13 -17.19 -22.06 26.97
N ARG A 14 -18.46 -21.74 27.25
CA ARG A 14 -19.63 -22.38 26.63
C ARG A 14 -19.47 -22.44 25.10
N PRO A 15 -19.41 -23.63 24.47
CA PRO A 15 -19.54 -23.73 23.02
C PRO A 15 -20.92 -23.20 22.63
N HIS A 16 -20.96 -22.16 21.81
CA HIS A 16 -22.21 -21.49 21.49
C HIS A 16 -23.10 -22.39 20.61
N LEU A 17 -24.22 -22.81 21.20
CA LEU A 17 -25.23 -23.67 20.59
C LEU A 17 -25.97 -22.90 19.48
N LEU A 18 -25.41 -22.89 18.27
CA LEU A 18 -25.88 -22.08 17.14
C LEU A 18 -26.79 -22.80 16.14
N LEU A 19 -27.12 -24.07 16.38
CA LEU A 19 -27.90 -24.87 15.44
C LEU A 19 -29.34 -25.20 15.86
N SER A 20 -29.79 -24.77 17.05
CA SER A 20 -31.13 -25.10 17.55
C SER A 20 -32.18 -24.05 17.21
N GLY A 21 -33.22 -24.49 16.51
CA GLY A 21 -34.32 -23.67 15.96
C GLY A 21 -35.29 -23.03 16.96
N ALA A 22 -34.81 -22.46 18.07
CA ALA A 22 -35.62 -21.66 18.99
C ALA A 22 -35.05 -20.24 19.10
N ARG A 23 -35.85 -19.23 18.68
CA ARG A 23 -35.62 -17.76 18.74
C ARG A 23 -34.15 -17.34 18.78
N SER A 24 -33.63 -16.85 17.66
CA SER A 24 -32.22 -16.55 17.49
C SER A 24 -31.65 -15.68 18.60
N LYS A 25 -30.58 -16.17 19.23
CA LYS A 25 -29.68 -15.36 20.05
C LYS A 25 -28.67 -14.57 19.18
N LEU A 26 -28.83 -14.63 17.86
CA LEU A 26 -27.96 -14.07 16.82
C LEU A 26 -28.38 -12.68 16.33
N GLY A 27 -29.54 -12.17 16.75
CA GLY A 27 -30.08 -10.89 16.28
C GLY A 27 -31.06 -11.04 15.11
N GLU A 28 -31.88 -10.01 14.93
CA GLU A 28 -33.00 -10.03 13.99
C GLU A 28 -32.56 -9.95 12.51
N LEU A 29 -31.47 -9.25 12.20
CA LEU A 29 -30.98 -9.14 10.81
C LEU A 29 -30.43 -10.49 10.30
N THR A 30 -29.73 -11.20 11.19
CA THR A 30 -29.22 -12.55 10.92
C THR A 30 -30.34 -13.54 10.63
N ASP A 31 -31.46 -13.45 11.36
CA ASP A 31 -32.66 -14.26 11.11
C ASP A 31 -33.32 -13.97 9.75
N ILE A 32 -33.37 -12.70 9.36
CA ILE A 32 -33.94 -12.27 8.07
C ILE A 32 -33.14 -12.90 6.93
N VAL A 33 -31.81 -12.80 6.96
CA VAL A 33 -30.96 -13.43 5.94
C VAL A 33 -31.09 -14.94 5.96
N PHE A 34 -31.03 -15.57 7.12
CA PHE A 34 -31.11 -17.02 7.22
C PHE A 34 -32.41 -17.59 6.62
N LYS A 35 -33.56 -16.98 6.96
CA LYS A 35 -34.85 -17.37 6.38
C LYS A 35 -34.88 -17.20 4.88
N SER A 36 -34.36 -16.07 4.40
CA SER A 36 -34.36 -15.76 2.97
C SER A 36 -33.56 -16.79 2.19
N ILE A 37 -32.38 -17.18 2.71
CA ILE A 37 -31.43 -18.06 2.04
C ILE A 37 -32.05 -19.40 1.67
N SER A 38 -32.99 -19.94 2.43
CA SER A 38 -33.48 -21.31 2.24
C SER A 38 -33.99 -21.59 0.80
N ASP A 39 -34.53 -20.58 0.11
CA ASP A 39 -35.34 -20.82 -1.10
C ASP A 39 -34.81 -20.16 -2.40
N ASN A 40 -33.85 -19.23 -2.37
CA ASN A 40 -33.53 -18.40 -3.55
C ASN A 40 -32.03 -18.04 -3.71
N PRO A 41 -31.58 -17.63 -4.91
CA PRO A 41 -30.37 -16.80 -5.07
C PRO A 41 -30.51 -15.51 -4.26
N ILE A 42 -29.47 -15.13 -3.51
CA ILE A 42 -29.56 -14.01 -2.57
C ILE A 42 -28.50 -12.97 -2.81
N LEU A 43 -28.94 -11.73 -2.73
CA LEU A 43 -28.10 -10.57 -2.57
C LEU A 43 -28.18 -10.02 -1.15
N ILE A 44 -27.03 -9.73 -0.55
CA ILE A 44 -26.93 -9.11 0.77
C ILE A 44 -26.13 -7.82 0.61
N ALA A 45 -26.74 -6.67 0.86
CA ALA A 45 -26.07 -5.40 1.04
C ALA A 45 -25.95 -5.16 2.55
N SER A 46 -24.74 -5.14 3.08
CA SER A 46 -24.48 -5.05 4.51
C SER A 46 -23.41 -4.02 4.86
N TYR A 47 -23.36 -3.64 6.14
CA TYR A 47 -22.39 -2.68 6.63
C TYR A 47 -21.06 -3.38 6.98
N GLY A 48 -20.11 -3.41 6.03
CA GLY A 48 -18.83 -4.11 6.16
C GLY A 48 -18.92 -5.60 5.84
N ASP A 49 -17.99 -6.41 6.38
CA ASP A 49 -17.90 -7.86 6.10
C ASP A 49 -19.15 -8.65 6.49
N LEU A 50 -19.48 -9.68 5.71
CA LEU A 50 -20.53 -10.64 6.07
C LEU A 50 -20.01 -11.60 7.15
N ASN A 51 -20.10 -11.17 8.41
CA ASN A 51 -19.63 -11.90 9.59
C ASN A 51 -20.26 -13.30 9.77
N ILE A 52 -21.36 -13.60 9.08
CA ILE A 52 -22.08 -14.87 9.19
C ILE A 52 -21.54 -15.96 8.25
N THR A 53 -20.55 -15.69 7.40
CA THR A 53 -20.16 -16.60 6.31
C THR A 53 -19.65 -17.95 6.78
N ALA A 54 -18.86 -18.01 7.86
CA ALA A 54 -18.43 -19.28 8.43
C ALA A 54 -19.62 -20.14 8.91
N TRP A 55 -20.58 -19.51 9.60
CA TRP A 55 -21.79 -20.18 10.07
C TRP A 55 -22.70 -20.61 8.92
N LEU A 56 -22.90 -19.71 7.95
CA LEU A 56 -23.77 -19.91 6.82
C LEU A 56 -23.28 -21.04 5.90
N ALA A 57 -22.00 -21.00 5.52
CA ALA A 57 -21.39 -22.07 4.75
C ALA A 57 -21.48 -23.42 5.48
N THR A 58 -21.17 -23.43 6.78
CA THR A 58 -21.29 -24.65 7.62
C THR A 58 -22.71 -25.21 7.60
N LYS A 59 -23.73 -24.34 7.74
CA LYS A 59 -25.13 -24.76 7.80
C LYS A 59 -25.63 -25.32 6.47
N ILE A 60 -25.33 -24.65 5.36
CA ILE A 60 -25.69 -25.12 4.01
C ILE A 60 -25.01 -26.47 3.74
N ALA A 61 -23.70 -26.57 3.99
CA ALA A 61 -22.93 -27.77 3.71
C ALA A 61 -23.42 -28.97 4.54
N GLN A 62 -23.86 -28.76 5.78
CA GLN A 62 -24.41 -29.82 6.63
C GLN A 62 -25.83 -30.22 6.26
N ASN A 63 -26.71 -29.25 5.99
CA ASN A 63 -28.11 -29.52 5.68
C ASN A 63 -28.23 -30.25 4.33
N ASP A 64 -27.50 -29.77 3.32
CA ASP A 64 -27.64 -30.24 1.94
C ASP A 64 -26.61 -31.33 1.60
N SER A 65 -25.62 -31.56 2.47
CA SER A 65 -24.49 -32.49 2.24
C SER A 65 -23.73 -32.18 0.95
N THR A 66 -23.39 -30.90 0.74
CA THR A 66 -22.83 -30.38 -0.52
C THR A 66 -21.59 -29.52 -0.31
N ASP A 67 -20.72 -29.50 -1.32
CA ASP A 67 -19.55 -28.62 -1.31
C ASP A 67 -19.98 -27.15 -1.48
N ILE A 68 -19.16 -26.25 -0.94
CA ILE A 68 -19.36 -24.80 -1.00
C ILE A 68 -18.06 -24.13 -1.42
N LEU A 69 -18.18 -23.20 -2.36
CA LEU A 69 -17.11 -22.31 -2.76
C LEU A 69 -17.32 -20.94 -2.11
N VAL A 70 -16.29 -20.41 -1.45
CA VAL A 70 -16.29 -19.05 -0.89
C VAL A 70 -15.23 -18.22 -1.58
N CYS A 71 -15.68 -17.19 -2.30
CA CYS A 71 -14.85 -16.28 -3.08
C CYS A 71 -14.58 -15.01 -2.27
N LEU A 72 -13.33 -14.79 -1.87
CA LEU A 72 -12.90 -13.61 -1.12
C LEU A 72 -12.12 -12.64 -2.03
N PRO A 73 -12.19 -11.32 -1.77
CA PRO A 73 -11.39 -10.33 -2.51
C PRO A 73 -9.89 -10.53 -2.25
N SER A 74 -9.05 -10.42 -3.28
CA SER A 74 -7.61 -10.74 -3.15
C SER A 74 -6.89 -9.88 -2.12
N GLN A 75 -7.28 -8.61 -1.98
CA GLN A 75 -6.63 -7.66 -1.07
C GLN A 75 -6.85 -7.99 0.42
N ARG A 76 -7.97 -8.64 0.76
CA ARG A 76 -8.35 -8.96 2.15
C ARG A 76 -8.45 -10.46 2.40
N PHE A 77 -8.04 -11.29 1.45
CA PHE A 77 -8.15 -12.75 1.51
C PHE A 77 -7.59 -13.31 2.82
N ASP A 78 -6.33 -13.00 3.16
CA ASP A 78 -5.66 -13.59 4.32
C ASP A 78 -6.33 -13.18 5.64
N VAL A 79 -6.76 -11.93 5.74
CA VAL A 79 -7.44 -11.38 6.94
C VAL A 79 -8.80 -12.05 7.13
N LEU A 80 -9.63 -12.09 6.08
CA LEU A 80 -10.97 -12.67 6.13
C LEU A 80 -10.93 -14.19 6.31
N TYR A 81 -10.04 -14.88 5.61
CA TYR A 81 -9.87 -16.33 5.74
C TYR A 81 -9.48 -16.73 7.16
N GLN A 82 -8.54 -16.02 7.79
CA GLN A 82 -8.15 -16.27 9.18
C GLN A 82 -9.31 -16.02 10.16
N LYS A 83 -10.06 -14.93 9.97
CA LYS A 83 -11.25 -14.59 10.77
C LYS A 83 -12.29 -15.70 10.69
N TYR A 84 -12.69 -16.10 9.49
CA TYR A 84 -13.72 -17.12 9.26
C TYR A 84 -13.26 -18.51 9.69
N THR A 85 -11.98 -18.85 9.51
CA THR A 85 -11.41 -20.10 10.03
C THR A 85 -11.50 -20.16 11.55
N SER A 86 -11.21 -19.04 12.24
CA SER A 86 -11.32 -18.95 13.69
C SER A 86 -12.76 -19.12 14.18
N GLN A 87 -13.73 -18.58 13.45
CA GLN A 87 -15.17 -18.75 13.73
C GLN A 87 -15.63 -20.19 13.50
N PHE A 88 -15.24 -20.81 12.37
CA PHE A 88 -15.61 -22.19 12.02
C PHE A 88 -15.25 -23.20 13.12
N PHE A 89 -14.04 -23.10 13.69
CA PHE A 89 -13.59 -24.00 14.75
C PHE A 89 -14.32 -23.84 16.09
N LYS A 90 -15.24 -22.87 16.22
CA LYS A 90 -16.11 -22.70 17.39
C LYS A 90 -17.52 -23.32 17.20
N LEU A 91 -17.88 -23.77 16.00
CA LEU A 91 -19.24 -24.25 15.66
C LEU A 91 -19.50 -25.73 16.05
N THR A 92 -20.72 -26.03 16.51
CA THR A 92 -21.19 -27.38 16.92
C THR A 92 -22.42 -27.85 16.14
N ARG A 93 -22.66 -29.18 16.04
CA ARG A 93 -23.52 -29.89 15.05
C ARG A 93 -25.02 -30.10 15.38
N LYS A 94 -25.50 -30.01 16.64
CA LYS A 94 -26.96 -30.09 16.96
C LYS A 94 -27.35 -29.90 18.45
N ASP A 95 -28.67 -29.78 18.65
CA ASP A 95 -29.51 -29.24 19.74
C ASP A 95 -29.57 -30.01 21.06
N ASP A 96 -28.69 -30.99 21.27
CA ASP A 96 -28.67 -31.75 22.50
C ASP A 96 -27.46 -31.32 23.36
N PRO A 97 -27.65 -30.44 24.36
CA PRO A 97 -26.59 -30.01 25.25
C PRO A 97 -25.93 -31.19 26.00
N SER A 98 -26.55 -32.38 26.00
CA SER A 98 -25.96 -33.58 26.58
C SER A 98 -24.90 -34.26 25.70
N HIS A 99 -24.76 -33.88 24.42
CA HIS A 99 -23.78 -34.44 23.48
C HIS A 99 -22.52 -33.55 23.32
N ALA A 100 -21.75 -33.41 24.40
CA ALA A 100 -20.37 -32.95 24.33
C ALA A 100 -19.56 -33.81 23.34
N GLY A 101 -19.08 -33.22 22.24
CA GLY A 101 -18.26 -33.88 21.22
C GLY A 101 -18.72 -33.74 19.74
N ALA A 102 -19.83 -33.07 19.45
CA ALA A 102 -20.33 -32.90 18.09
C ALA A 102 -19.91 -31.55 17.47
N PHE A 103 -18.63 -31.38 17.11
CA PHE A 103 -18.19 -30.17 16.40
C PHE A 103 -18.48 -30.21 14.90
N ALA A 104 -18.70 -29.05 14.28
CA ALA A 104 -18.97 -28.94 12.84
C ALA A 104 -17.81 -29.45 11.98
N TYR A 105 -16.57 -29.20 12.41
CA TYR A 105 -15.35 -29.61 11.73
C TYR A 105 -15.10 -31.12 11.72
N LEU A 106 -15.87 -31.92 12.47
CA LEU A 106 -15.80 -33.38 12.38
C LEU A 106 -16.49 -33.91 11.12
N SER A 107 -17.51 -33.22 10.61
CA SER A 107 -18.30 -33.65 9.44
C SER A 107 -18.02 -32.89 8.16
N LEU A 108 -17.16 -31.87 8.21
CA LEU A 108 -16.85 -31.00 7.07
C LEU A 108 -15.35 -30.87 6.89
N LEU A 109 -14.91 -30.58 5.66
CA LEU A 109 -13.55 -30.13 5.38
C LEU A 109 -13.58 -28.62 5.17
N TRP A 110 -12.61 -27.93 5.74
CA TRP A 110 -12.43 -26.48 5.63
C TRP A 110 -11.02 -26.21 5.12
N GLY A 111 -10.88 -25.40 4.08
CA GLY A 111 -9.58 -25.15 3.47
C GLY A 111 -9.60 -24.03 2.46
N LYS A 112 -8.46 -23.81 1.82
CA LYS A 112 -8.29 -22.83 0.75
C LYS A 112 -7.71 -23.49 -0.49
N GLY A 113 -7.95 -22.90 -1.65
CA GLY A 113 -7.37 -23.32 -2.92
C GLY A 113 -6.88 -22.12 -3.72
N ARG A 114 -6.16 -22.39 -4.80
CA ARG A 114 -5.71 -21.39 -5.78
C ARG A 114 -6.52 -21.55 -7.06
N ILE A 115 -6.88 -20.44 -7.71
CA ILE A 115 -7.42 -20.49 -9.07
C ILE A 115 -6.22 -20.49 -10.03
N ASN A 116 -6.18 -21.47 -10.92
CA ASN A 116 -5.25 -21.50 -12.04
C ASN A 116 -5.78 -20.57 -13.14
N GLU A 117 -5.00 -19.57 -13.52
CA GLU A 117 -5.42 -18.53 -14.47
C GLU A 117 -5.60 -19.05 -15.90
N GLU A 118 -4.91 -20.13 -16.28
CA GLU A 118 -5.00 -20.71 -17.62
C GLU A 118 -6.20 -21.64 -17.77
N THR A 119 -6.43 -22.49 -16.76
CA THR A 119 -7.50 -23.49 -16.81
C THR A 119 -8.82 -22.96 -16.25
N GLU A 120 -8.75 -21.90 -15.44
CA GLU A 120 -9.80 -21.38 -14.55
C GLU A 120 -10.25 -22.41 -13.50
N CYS A 121 -9.50 -23.49 -13.31
CA CYS A 121 -9.80 -24.54 -12.34
C CYS A 121 -9.23 -24.19 -10.96
N ILE A 122 -9.79 -24.80 -9.92
CA ILE A 122 -9.23 -24.70 -8.57
C ILE A 122 -8.14 -25.78 -8.44
N GLU A 123 -6.99 -25.42 -7.87
CA GLU A 123 -5.85 -26.30 -7.65
C GLU A 123 -5.25 -26.06 -6.25
N ASP A 124 -4.29 -26.90 -5.84
CA ASP A 124 -3.56 -26.77 -4.57
C ASP A 124 -4.45 -26.62 -3.34
N ILE A 125 -5.43 -27.51 -3.15
CA ILE A 125 -6.31 -27.44 -1.97
C ILE A 125 -5.49 -27.70 -0.71
N GLU A 126 -5.45 -26.74 0.21
CA GLU A 126 -4.88 -26.89 1.54
C GLU A 126 -6.00 -27.00 2.58
N ILE A 127 -6.08 -28.16 3.26
CA ILE A 127 -7.08 -28.42 4.30
C ILE A 127 -6.53 -27.98 5.66
N GLU A 128 -7.32 -27.21 6.40
CA GLU A 128 -6.95 -26.74 7.73
C GLU A 128 -6.86 -27.86 8.75
N SER A 129 -5.73 -27.90 9.45
CA SER A 129 -5.33 -29.06 10.24
C SER A 129 -5.65 -28.99 11.73
N ARG A 130 -5.91 -27.79 12.28
CA ARG A 130 -5.88 -27.61 13.73
C ARG A 130 -7.02 -26.77 14.32
N PRO A 131 -7.97 -27.38 15.08
CA PRO A 131 -8.89 -26.62 15.91
C PRO A 131 -8.13 -25.82 16.98
N LYS A 132 -8.49 -24.54 17.18
CA LYS A 132 -7.86 -23.67 18.20
C LYS A 132 -8.13 -24.17 19.62
N LEU A 133 -9.34 -24.69 19.87
CA LEU A 133 -9.81 -25.22 21.16
C LEU A 133 -9.50 -26.73 21.25
N GLY A 134 -9.11 -27.21 22.43
CA GLY A 134 -8.67 -28.60 22.62
C GLY A 134 -7.41 -28.70 23.48
N ASN A 135 -7.31 -29.68 24.37
CA ASN A 135 -6.01 -30.08 24.90
C ASN A 135 -5.15 -30.69 23.77
N LYS A 136 -3.84 -30.83 23.99
CA LYS A 136 -2.92 -31.39 22.98
C LYS A 136 -3.39 -32.77 22.49
N ARG A 137 -3.86 -33.61 23.42
CA ARG A 137 -4.34 -34.97 23.14
C ARG A 137 -5.54 -35.00 22.18
N TYR A 138 -6.51 -34.11 22.38
CA TYR A 138 -7.67 -33.94 21.50
C TYR A 138 -7.26 -33.46 20.11
N LYS A 139 -6.36 -32.48 20.03
CA LYS A 139 -5.82 -31.98 18.75
C LYS A 139 -5.12 -33.10 17.97
N ASP A 140 -4.25 -33.84 18.65
CA ASP A 140 -3.53 -34.98 18.07
C ASP A 140 -4.49 -36.12 17.67
N ALA A 141 -5.61 -36.30 18.39
CA ALA A 141 -6.64 -37.29 18.07
C ALA A 141 -7.48 -36.87 16.86
N TYR A 142 -7.87 -35.59 16.76
CA TYR A 142 -8.54 -35.03 15.60
C TYR A 142 -7.68 -35.16 14.34
N GLU A 143 -6.40 -34.81 14.42
CA GLU A 143 -5.47 -34.92 13.29
C GLU A 143 -5.33 -36.36 12.82
N ARG A 144 -5.14 -37.31 13.74
CA ARG A 144 -5.12 -38.74 13.42
C ARG A 144 -6.42 -39.19 12.76
N HIS A 145 -7.56 -38.69 13.25
CA HIS A 145 -8.87 -39.00 12.69
C HIS A 145 -9.01 -38.49 11.26
N VAL A 146 -8.70 -37.22 10.99
CA VAL A 146 -8.77 -36.63 9.65
C VAL A 146 -7.78 -37.28 8.70
N SER A 147 -6.52 -37.49 9.09
CA SER A 147 -5.55 -38.21 8.26
C SER A 147 -5.99 -39.65 7.94
N ALA A 148 -6.61 -40.35 8.90
CA ALA A 148 -7.15 -41.69 8.66
C ALA A 148 -8.38 -41.67 7.74
N GLU A 149 -9.16 -40.58 7.72
CA GLU A 149 -10.26 -40.38 6.77
C GLU A 149 -9.76 -40.03 5.37
N LEU A 150 -8.79 -39.11 5.24
CA LEU A 150 -8.20 -38.69 3.97
C LEU A 150 -7.49 -39.83 3.22
N ASN A 151 -6.93 -40.81 3.95
CA ASN A 151 -6.29 -42.00 3.36
C ASN A 151 -7.29 -43.04 2.79
N LYS A 152 -8.59 -42.92 3.10
CA LYS A 152 -9.62 -43.82 2.56
C LYS A 152 -10.26 -43.14 1.36
N SER A 153 -9.72 -43.39 0.16
CA SER A 153 -10.14 -42.77 -1.11
C SER A 153 -11.67 -42.81 -1.36
N GLU A 154 -12.37 -43.84 -0.88
CA GLU A 154 -13.82 -43.98 -1.00
C GLU A 154 -14.64 -43.07 -0.06
N LYS A 155 -14.05 -42.55 1.03
CA LYS A 155 -14.76 -41.74 2.05
C LYS A 155 -14.58 -40.23 1.88
N LEU A 156 -13.58 -39.80 1.12
CA LEU A 156 -13.36 -38.40 0.75
C LEU A 156 -14.46 -37.85 -0.17
N GLY A 157 -15.03 -38.70 -1.03
CA GLY A 157 -16.12 -38.34 -1.94
C GLY A 157 -17.45 -38.01 -1.25
N GLY A 158 -17.61 -38.34 0.04
CA GLY A 158 -18.86 -38.14 0.78
C GLY A 158 -18.85 -37.00 1.81
N LYS A 159 -17.69 -36.38 2.09
CA LYS A 159 -17.58 -35.31 3.10
C LYS A 159 -17.69 -33.94 2.42
N PRO A 160 -18.65 -33.09 2.82
CA PRO A 160 -18.78 -31.76 2.23
C PRO A 160 -17.56 -30.89 2.51
N LYS A 161 -17.12 -30.14 1.49
CA LYS A 161 -15.93 -29.28 1.51
C LYS A 161 -16.34 -27.82 1.42
N ILE A 162 -15.76 -26.98 2.27
CA ILE A 162 -15.88 -25.52 2.21
C ILE A 162 -14.51 -24.99 1.82
N ILE A 163 -14.40 -24.43 0.61
CA ILE A 163 -13.13 -24.06 0.00
C ILE A 163 -13.11 -22.57 -0.31
N PHE A 164 -12.08 -21.89 0.18
CA PHE A 164 -11.86 -20.47 0.01
C PHE A 164 -10.89 -20.20 -1.15
N VAL A 165 -11.24 -19.26 -2.03
CA VAL A 165 -10.39 -18.86 -3.17
C VAL A 165 -10.28 -17.35 -3.29
N LYS A 166 -9.13 -16.88 -3.77
CA LYS A 166 -8.93 -15.48 -4.17
C LYS A 166 -9.70 -15.22 -5.47
N TYR A 167 -10.44 -14.13 -5.53
CA TYR A 167 -11.41 -13.92 -6.58
C TYR A 167 -11.60 -12.44 -6.94
N ASP A 168 -11.12 -12.02 -8.12
CA ASP A 168 -11.21 -10.62 -8.58
C ASP A 168 -11.97 -10.39 -9.90
N PHE A 169 -12.01 -11.37 -10.83
CA PHE A 169 -12.51 -11.13 -12.20
C PHE A 169 -13.47 -12.19 -12.80
N SER A 170 -13.14 -13.48 -12.80
CA SER A 170 -13.96 -14.54 -13.43
C SER A 170 -14.12 -15.76 -12.51
N LEU A 171 -15.37 -16.22 -12.33
CA LEU A 171 -15.69 -17.32 -11.40
C LEU A 171 -14.96 -18.58 -11.89
N PRO A 172 -14.24 -19.30 -11.00
CA PRO A 172 -13.54 -20.50 -11.42
C PRO A 172 -14.53 -21.53 -11.96
N LYS A 173 -14.06 -22.38 -12.89
CA LYS A 173 -14.82 -23.52 -13.36
C LYS A 173 -15.14 -24.42 -12.17
N LEU A 174 -16.42 -24.71 -12.02
CA LEU A 174 -16.97 -25.44 -10.87
C LEU A 174 -16.92 -26.97 -11.06
N ASN A 175 -16.52 -27.44 -12.24
CA ASN A 175 -16.34 -28.86 -12.55
C ASN A 175 -14.85 -29.16 -12.72
N ASN A 176 -14.19 -29.52 -11.61
CA ASN A 176 -12.77 -29.87 -11.62
C ASN A 176 -12.60 -31.37 -11.42
N GLU A 177 -11.95 -32.02 -12.38
CA GLU A 177 -11.61 -33.44 -12.29
C GLU A 177 -10.23 -33.62 -11.64
N ARG A 178 -10.19 -34.40 -10.55
CA ARG A 178 -8.98 -34.87 -9.84
C ARG A 178 -8.00 -33.77 -9.39
N MET A 179 -8.18 -33.24 -8.17
CA MET A 179 -7.17 -32.40 -7.51
C MET A 179 -6.36 -33.16 -6.46
N GLU A 180 -5.16 -32.67 -6.18
CA GLU A 180 -4.39 -33.02 -4.98
C GLU A 180 -4.78 -32.09 -3.82
N ALA A 181 -5.04 -32.67 -2.65
CA ALA A 181 -5.18 -31.90 -1.42
C ALA A 181 -4.00 -32.15 -0.48
N LYS A 182 -3.51 -31.05 0.11
CA LYS A 182 -2.46 -31.05 1.12
C LYS A 182 -3.11 -30.95 2.49
N PHE A 183 -2.68 -31.84 3.40
CA PHE A 183 -3.00 -31.76 4.83
C PHE A 183 -1.74 -32.05 5.62
N LYS A 184 -1.22 -31.03 6.32
CA LYS A 184 0.12 -31.03 6.92
C LYS A 184 1.19 -31.37 5.88
N ASN A 185 1.96 -32.44 6.11
CA ASN A 185 3.06 -32.87 5.25
C ASN A 185 2.63 -33.98 4.26
N GLY A 186 1.35 -34.34 4.25
CA GLY A 186 0.82 -35.38 3.37
C GLY A 186 0.06 -34.79 2.18
N THR A 187 0.27 -35.36 1.00
CA THR A 187 -0.52 -35.10 -0.21
C THR A 187 -1.47 -36.26 -0.43
N TYR A 188 -2.75 -35.95 -0.60
CA TYR A 188 -3.82 -36.93 -0.74
C TYR A 188 -4.46 -36.77 -2.14
N PRO A 189 -4.41 -37.81 -2.99
CA PRO A 189 -4.92 -37.73 -4.35
C PRO A 189 -6.45 -37.79 -4.39
N ASN A 190 -7.01 -37.22 -5.47
CA ASN A 190 -8.38 -37.44 -5.96
C ASN A 190 -9.50 -36.71 -5.19
N ASN A 191 -9.36 -35.41 -4.97
CA ASN A 191 -10.46 -34.55 -4.51
C ASN A 191 -11.10 -33.80 -5.67
N THR A 192 -12.35 -34.09 -5.96
CA THR A 192 -13.20 -33.19 -6.76
C THR A 192 -14.01 -32.30 -5.82
N ILE A 193 -14.16 -31.03 -6.21
CA ILE A 193 -15.11 -30.10 -5.57
C ILE A 193 -16.26 -29.93 -6.56
N HIS A 194 -17.49 -30.18 -6.10
CA HIS A 194 -18.69 -29.91 -6.88
C HIS A 194 -19.62 -29.00 -6.07
N PRO A 195 -19.36 -27.69 -6.08
CA PRO A 195 -20.05 -26.78 -5.18
C PRO A 195 -21.50 -26.62 -5.63
N LYS A 196 -22.46 -26.87 -4.71
CA LYS A 196 -23.87 -26.53 -4.93
C LYS A 196 -24.26 -25.18 -4.34
N ALA A 197 -23.31 -24.51 -3.67
CA ALA A 197 -23.45 -23.13 -3.25
C ALA A 197 -22.15 -22.35 -3.47
N VAL A 198 -22.28 -21.09 -3.86
CA VAL A 198 -21.20 -20.12 -4.03
C VAL A 198 -21.50 -18.89 -3.17
N ILE A 199 -20.55 -18.47 -2.35
CA ILE A 199 -20.61 -17.22 -1.58
C ILE A 199 -19.57 -16.25 -2.13
N ILE A 200 -19.99 -15.06 -2.55
CA ILE A 200 -19.12 -14.00 -3.07
C ILE A 200 -19.08 -12.86 -2.06
N GLU A 201 -17.96 -12.73 -1.36
CA GLU A 201 -17.77 -11.71 -0.31
C GLU A 201 -17.33 -10.37 -0.85
N SER A 202 -17.83 -9.26 -0.30
CA SER A 202 -17.43 -7.89 -0.66
C SER A 202 -17.37 -7.68 -2.19
N ALA A 203 -18.46 -8.02 -2.89
CA ALA A 203 -18.64 -7.87 -4.34
C ALA A 203 -18.05 -6.55 -4.86
N ASN A 204 -18.36 -5.44 -4.18
CA ASN A 204 -17.93 -4.09 -4.49
C ASN A 204 -16.43 -3.76 -4.32
N GLU A 205 -15.64 -4.63 -3.70
CA GLU A 205 -14.17 -4.45 -3.63
C GLU A 205 -13.48 -4.91 -4.95
N ARG A 206 -14.25 -5.33 -5.96
CA ARG A 206 -13.75 -5.83 -7.25
C ARG A 206 -13.88 -4.78 -8.37
N GLY A 207 -13.21 -5.02 -9.49
CA GLY A 207 -13.25 -4.13 -10.66
C GLY A 207 -14.65 -3.97 -11.27
N TYR A 208 -14.95 -2.82 -11.87
CA TYR A 208 -16.31 -2.48 -12.36
C TYR A 208 -16.82 -3.43 -13.47
N ASN A 209 -15.91 -3.91 -14.33
CA ASN A 209 -16.22 -4.87 -15.40
C ASN A 209 -16.79 -6.18 -14.86
N TYR A 210 -16.58 -6.48 -13.58
CA TYR A 210 -17.15 -7.65 -12.93
C TYR A 210 -18.69 -7.54 -12.79
N PHE A 211 -19.22 -6.36 -12.48
CA PHE A 211 -20.65 -6.19 -12.19
C PHE A 211 -21.54 -6.25 -13.42
N THR A 212 -21.03 -5.88 -14.59
CA THR A 212 -21.80 -5.93 -15.83
C THR A 212 -22.13 -7.38 -16.22
N GLY A 213 -21.21 -8.32 -16.01
CA GLY A 213 -21.40 -9.75 -16.25
C GLY A 213 -22.00 -10.54 -15.06
N MET A 214 -22.10 -9.92 -13.89
CA MET A 214 -22.55 -10.60 -12.67
C MET A 214 -24.02 -11.09 -12.74
N PRO A 215 -25.00 -10.33 -13.26
CA PRO A 215 -26.37 -10.84 -13.43
C PRO A 215 -26.45 -12.08 -14.33
N GLU A 216 -25.64 -12.12 -15.40
CA GLU A 216 -25.53 -13.30 -16.28
C GLU A 216 -24.91 -14.48 -15.56
N THR A 217 -23.86 -14.23 -14.78
CA THR A 217 -23.18 -15.25 -14.00
C THR A 217 -24.12 -15.86 -12.94
N ILE A 218 -24.90 -15.03 -12.23
CA ILE A 218 -25.93 -15.46 -11.29
C ILE A 218 -26.98 -16.32 -12.00
N SER A 219 -27.46 -15.88 -13.17
CA SER A 219 -28.44 -16.61 -13.97
C SER A 219 -27.92 -17.97 -14.46
N ASN A 220 -26.66 -18.04 -14.90
CA ASN A 220 -26.01 -19.27 -15.36
C ASN A 220 -25.80 -20.27 -14.21
N LEU A 221 -25.36 -19.81 -13.04
CA LEU A 221 -25.21 -20.65 -11.85
C LEU A 221 -26.56 -21.19 -11.38
N ARG A 222 -27.60 -20.35 -11.38
CA ARG A 222 -28.97 -20.78 -11.06
C ARG A 222 -29.46 -21.84 -12.04
N SER A 223 -29.25 -21.65 -13.34
CA SER A 223 -29.61 -22.63 -14.38
C SER A 223 -28.89 -23.98 -14.18
N SER A 224 -27.73 -23.96 -13.52
CA SER A 224 -26.95 -25.15 -13.14
C SER A 224 -27.33 -25.72 -11.77
N ASN A 225 -28.42 -25.25 -11.15
CA ASN A 225 -28.87 -25.62 -9.80
C ASN A 225 -27.82 -25.34 -8.70
N ILE A 226 -27.04 -24.27 -8.86
CA ILE A 226 -26.06 -23.80 -7.89
C ILE A 226 -26.62 -22.56 -7.21
N LYS A 227 -26.71 -22.63 -5.89
CA LYS A 227 -27.14 -21.53 -5.04
C LYS A 227 -26.07 -20.46 -4.99
N ILE A 228 -26.45 -19.19 -5.05
CA ILE A 228 -25.50 -18.09 -5.02
C ILE A 228 -25.90 -17.05 -3.98
N ILE A 229 -24.93 -16.66 -3.16
CA ILE A 229 -25.04 -15.59 -2.17
C ILE A 229 -23.98 -14.56 -2.54
N VAL A 230 -24.42 -13.33 -2.79
CA VAL A 230 -23.54 -12.23 -3.15
C VAL A 230 -23.66 -11.16 -2.10
N HIS A 231 -22.54 -10.84 -1.47
CA HIS A 231 -22.46 -9.83 -0.44
C HIS A 231 -21.81 -8.55 -0.96
N PHE A 232 -22.45 -7.40 -0.73
CA PHE A 232 -21.93 -6.06 -0.98
C PHE A 232 -21.69 -5.36 0.36
N SER A 233 -20.45 -4.94 0.60
CA SER A 233 -20.05 -4.18 1.78
C SER A 233 -20.38 -2.70 1.59
N TRP A 234 -20.79 -1.99 2.64
CA TRP A 234 -20.93 -0.53 2.61
C TRP A 234 -19.56 0.17 2.54
N PRO A 235 -19.41 1.33 1.84
CA PRO A 235 -20.43 2.05 1.08
C PRO A 235 -20.84 1.35 -0.21
N TYR A 236 -22.12 1.50 -0.57
CA TYR A 236 -22.67 0.93 -1.80
C TYR A 236 -22.08 1.61 -3.04
N LEU A 237 -21.98 0.84 -4.13
CA LEU A 237 -21.52 1.37 -5.42
C LEU A 237 -22.60 2.23 -6.08
N LYS A 238 -22.14 3.22 -6.85
CA LYS A 238 -22.95 3.82 -7.91
C LYS A 238 -23.43 2.73 -8.86
N GLY A 239 -24.72 2.75 -9.19
CA GLY A 239 -25.37 1.80 -10.10
C GLY A 239 -26.00 0.62 -9.37
N ILE A 240 -26.01 0.58 -8.04
CA ILE A 240 -26.56 -0.57 -7.32
C ILE A 240 -28.07 -0.78 -7.61
N GLN A 241 -28.83 0.31 -7.79
CA GLN A 241 -30.24 0.22 -8.18
C GLN A 241 -30.44 -0.29 -9.62
N SER A 242 -29.62 0.17 -10.58
CA SER A 242 -29.69 -0.31 -11.96
C SER A 242 -29.21 -1.76 -12.07
N PHE A 243 -28.19 -2.13 -11.29
CA PHE A 243 -27.76 -3.52 -11.11
C PHE A 243 -28.90 -4.38 -10.55
N TYR A 244 -29.61 -3.92 -9.51
CA TYR A 244 -30.78 -4.63 -8.99
C TYR A 244 -31.86 -4.79 -10.05
N ARG A 245 -32.19 -3.72 -10.78
CA ARG A 245 -33.19 -3.78 -11.85
C ARG A 245 -32.80 -4.80 -12.92
N ASN A 246 -31.58 -4.70 -13.46
CA ASN A 246 -31.06 -5.63 -14.46
C ASN A 246 -31.00 -7.07 -13.95
N LEU A 247 -30.69 -7.27 -12.66
CA LEU A 247 -30.67 -8.57 -12.03
C LEU A 247 -32.09 -9.14 -11.89
N MET A 248 -33.03 -8.35 -11.37
CA MET A 248 -34.43 -8.76 -11.21
C MET A 248 -35.09 -9.06 -12.56
N GLU A 249 -34.71 -8.35 -13.63
CA GLU A 249 -35.12 -8.66 -15.01
C GLU A 249 -34.60 -10.01 -15.49
N LYS A 250 -33.39 -10.43 -15.08
CA LYS A 250 -32.77 -11.70 -15.48
C LYS A 250 -33.07 -12.86 -14.53
N VAL A 251 -33.40 -12.57 -13.27
CA VAL A 251 -33.52 -13.52 -12.16
C VAL A 251 -34.69 -13.08 -11.24
N GLU A 252 -35.92 -13.35 -11.68
CA GLU A 252 -37.16 -12.87 -11.02
C GLU A 252 -37.33 -13.33 -9.55
N ASP A 253 -36.74 -14.46 -9.17
CA ASP A 253 -36.87 -15.02 -7.82
C ASP A 253 -35.77 -14.55 -6.85
N ALA A 254 -34.77 -13.79 -7.32
CA ALA A 254 -33.68 -13.29 -6.50
C ALA A 254 -34.22 -12.54 -5.27
N ALA A 255 -33.72 -12.88 -4.09
CA ALA A 255 -34.02 -12.15 -2.87
C ALA A 255 -32.94 -11.11 -2.62
N VAL A 256 -33.32 -9.84 -2.50
CA VAL A 256 -32.42 -8.76 -2.10
C VAL A 256 -32.64 -8.47 -0.62
N VAL A 257 -31.56 -8.45 0.15
CA VAL A 257 -31.54 -8.00 1.54
C VAL A 257 -30.63 -6.78 1.64
N HIS A 258 -31.20 -5.60 1.93
CA HIS A 258 -30.46 -4.34 1.96
C HIS A 258 -30.47 -3.71 3.36
N PHE A 259 -29.31 -3.65 4.02
CA PHE A 259 -29.17 -3.11 5.38
C PHE A 259 -28.61 -1.68 5.38
N GLY A 260 -29.44 -0.71 4.96
CA GLY A 260 -29.11 0.72 5.08
C GLY A 260 -28.91 1.17 6.54
N ASN A 261 -28.19 2.27 6.74
CA ASN A 261 -27.85 2.77 8.09
C ASN A 261 -29.10 3.03 8.93
N ASN A 262 -30.13 3.65 8.35
CA ASN A 262 -31.36 4.00 9.05
C ASN A 262 -32.28 2.80 9.29
N LEU A 263 -32.22 1.77 8.44
CA LEU A 263 -32.90 0.51 8.71
C LEU A 263 -32.25 -0.19 9.91
N CYS A 264 -30.91 -0.29 9.94
CA CYS A 264 -30.17 -0.88 11.06
C CYS A 264 -30.43 -0.13 12.37
N LYS A 265 -30.47 1.21 12.35
CA LYS A 265 -30.84 2.04 13.51
C LYS A 265 -32.27 1.81 13.99
N SER A 266 -33.22 1.67 13.06
CA SER A 266 -34.63 1.49 13.41
C SER A 266 -34.84 0.11 14.04
N LEU A 267 -34.25 -0.93 13.44
CA LEU A 267 -34.35 -2.29 13.93
C LEU A 267 -33.60 -2.49 15.26
N SER A 268 -32.43 -1.88 15.44
CA SER A 268 -31.66 -1.97 16.70
C SER A 268 -32.33 -1.29 17.91
N LYS A 269 -33.16 -0.25 17.69
CA LYS A 269 -33.97 0.38 18.75
C LYS A 269 -35.12 -0.52 19.21
N GLU A 270 -35.69 -1.32 18.32
CA GLU A 270 -36.79 -2.24 18.61
C GLU A 270 -36.30 -3.59 19.18
N SER A 271 -35.08 -4.01 18.82
CA SER A 271 -34.47 -5.29 19.21
C SER A 271 -33.54 -5.19 20.42
N ALA A 272 -33.93 -4.41 21.46
CA ALA A 272 -33.19 -4.23 22.73
C ALA A 272 -32.89 -5.51 23.54
N VAL A 273 -33.11 -6.70 22.97
CA VAL A 273 -32.49 -7.95 23.39
C VAL A 273 -31.11 -8.01 22.75
N GLY A 274 -30.09 -7.50 23.46
CA GLY A 274 -28.71 -7.50 22.97
C GLY A 274 -28.27 -8.88 22.47
N ILE A 275 -27.51 -8.89 21.38
CA ILE A 275 -26.81 -10.09 20.90
C ILE A 275 -25.94 -10.57 22.07
N ASP A 276 -26.07 -11.84 22.45
CA ASP A 276 -25.25 -12.42 23.53
C ASP A 276 -23.77 -12.18 23.19
N GLY A 277 -22.96 -11.70 24.14
CA GLY A 277 -21.61 -11.19 23.85
C GLY A 277 -20.68 -12.22 23.20
N GLY A 278 -20.95 -13.52 23.39
CA GLY A 278 -20.22 -14.60 22.72
C GLY A 278 -20.74 -15.00 21.33
N LEU A 279 -21.81 -14.35 20.85
CA LEU A 279 -22.47 -14.61 19.56
C LEU A 279 -22.37 -13.46 18.57
N SER A 280 -21.83 -12.31 18.98
CA SER A 280 -21.64 -11.13 18.13
C SER A 280 -20.83 -11.44 16.86
N GLU A 281 -19.83 -12.33 16.95
CA GLU A 281 -19.01 -12.73 15.80
C GLU A 281 -19.79 -13.54 14.73
N PHE A 282 -20.98 -14.04 15.05
CA PHE A 282 -21.85 -14.81 14.15
C PHE A 282 -23.14 -14.06 13.76
N ALA A 283 -23.20 -12.77 14.04
CA ALA A 283 -24.30 -11.90 13.64
C ALA A 283 -23.88 -11.02 12.45
N ILE A 284 -24.79 -10.66 11.55
CA ILE A 284 -24.51 -9.72 10.43
C ILE A 284 -24.00 -8.40 10.98
N GLU A 285 -24.64 -7.97 12.07
CA GLU A 285 -24.28 -6.80 12.86
C GLU A 285 -22.84 -6.87 13.39
N GLY A 286 -22.30 -8.07 13.60
CA GLY A 286 -20.97 -8.31 14.12
C GLY A 286 -20.77 -7.79 15.54
N GLU A 287 -19.51 -7.61 15.94
CA GLU A 287 -19.14 -6.77 17.08
C GLU A 287 -19.53 -5.30 16.89
N ARG A 288 -19.91 -4.92 15.65
CA ARG A 288 -20.35 -3.56 15.32
C ARG A 288 -21.82 -3.27 15.65
N GLY A 289 -22.60 -4.31 15.95
CA GLY A 289 -24.03 -4.24 16.23
C GLY A 289 -24.43 -3.20 17.29
N PRO A 290 -23.73 -3.14 18.43
CA PRO A 290 -23.98 -2.12 19.45
C PRO A 290 -23.86 -0.68 18.93
N PHE A 291 -23.02 -0.39 17.93
CA PHE A 291 -22.84 0.98 17.42
C PHE A 291 -24.02 1.50 16.62
N PHE A 292 -24.84 0.62 16.04
CA PHE A 292 -26.14 1.04 15.48
C PHE A 292 -27.11 1.52 16.57
N SER A 293 -26.90 1.07 17.82
CA SER A 293 -27.77 1.35 18.98
C SER A 293 -27.27 2.46 19.90
N THR A 294 -25.95 2.67 20.04
CA THR A 294 -25.37 3.53 21.12
C THR A 294 -25.23 5.02 20.79
N ASN A 295 -25.57 5.44 19.57
CA ASN A 295 -25.98 6.82 19.30
C ASN A 295 -25.03 7.95 19.77
N LYS A 296 -23.71 7.73 19.75
CA LYS A 296 -22.73 8.82 19.84
C LYS A 296 -22.12 9.01 18.46
N PRO A 297 -22.64 9.92 17.62
CA PRO A 297 -21.88 10.34 16.45
C PRO A 297 -20.52 10.84 16.93
N SER A 298 -19.45 10.43 16.25
CA SER A 298 -18.12 10.96 16.51
C SER A 298 -18.17 12.49 16.44
N ILE A 299 -17.55 13.16 17.40
CA ILE A 299 -17.55 14.62 17.42
C ILE A 299 -16.64 15.09 16.29
N PHE A 300 -17.23 15.60 15.21
CA PHE A 300 -16.46 16.19 14.11
C PHE A 300 -15.95 17.56 14.52
N GLN A 301 -14.64 17.75 14.36
CA GLN A 301 -13.97 19.03 14.54
C GLN A 301 -13.17 19.36 13.28
N VAL A 302 -13.14 20.64 12.93
CA VAL A 302 -12.34 21.13 11.82
C VAL A 302 -11.30 22.12 12.34
N CYS A 303 -10.03 21.82 12.10
CA CYS A 303 -8.88 22.62 12.50
C CYS A 303 -8.32 23.35 11.28
N MET A 304 -8.19 24.66 11.38
CA MET A 304 -7.75 25.53 10.29
C MET A 304 -6.71 26.54 10.79
N PRO A 305 -5.67 26.88 10.00
CA PRO A 305 -4.75 27.95 10.35
C PRO A 305 -5.49 29.27 10.62
N ASN A 306 -4.99 30.04 11.60
CA ASN A 306 -5.52 31.37 11.92
C ASN A 306 -4.82 32.49 11.14
N ASP A 307 -3.91 32.17 10.23
CA ASP A 307 -3.10 33.13 9.49
C ASP A 307 -4.01 33.94 8.54
N GLY A 308 -4.14 35.26 8.79
CA GLY A 308 -4.92 36.18 7.96
C GLY A 308 -6.24 36.66 8.56
N PHE A 309 -6.72 36.08 9.66
CA PHE A 309 -8.00 36.46 10.28
C PHE A 309 -7.82 37.28 11.57
N THR A 310 -8.44 38.46 11.63
CA THR A 310 -8.50 39.30 12.84
C THR A 310 -9.61 38.88 13.79
N ILE A 311 -10.72 38.40 13.25
CA ILE A 311 -11.87 37.85 13.98
C ILE A 311 -12.05 36.40 13.54
N THR A 312 -12.49 35.52 14.44
CA THR A 312 -12.76 34.12 14.09
C THR A 312 -13.85 34.06 13.03
N PRO A 313 -13.56 33.62 11.80
CA PRO A 313 -14.54 33.58 10.73
C PRO A 313 -15.57 32.48 10.98
N THR A 314 -16.78 32.66 10.46
CA THR A 314 -17.77 31.57 10.41
C THR A 314 -17.28 30.46 9.47
N LEU A 315 -17.93 29.29 9.52
CA LEU A 315 -17.60 28.17 8.62
C LEU A 315 -17.76 28.57 7.14
N GLU A 316 -18.80 29.35 6.82
CA GLU A 316 -19.11 29.84 5.47
C GLU A 316 -18.11 30.89 4.99
N GLU A 317 -17.71 31.81 5.87
CA GLU A 317 -16.65 32.79 5.59
C GLU A 317 -15.30 32.09 5.34
N ALA A 318 -14.96 31.09 6.17
CA ALA A 318 -13.75 30.30 5.99
C ALA A 318 -13.77 29.48 4.68
N ALA A 319 -14.92 28.93 4.30
CA ALA A 319 -15.11 28.19 3.05
C ALA A 319 -15.08 29.09 1.80
N SER A 320 -15.47 30.36 1.95
CA SER A 320 -15.49 31.35 0.88
C SER A 320 -14.24 32.24 0.85
N TYR A 321 -13.28 31.98 1.74
CA TYR A 321 -12.06 32.76 1.84
C TYR A 321 -11.19 32.57 0.60
N HIS A 322 -10.80 33.68 -0.02
CA HIS A 322 -9.89 33.67 -1.15
C HIS A 322 -8.44 33.54 -0.67
N ASN A 323 -7.73 32.55 -1.18
CA ASN A 323 -6.40 32.17 -0.71
C ASN A 323 -5.49 31.97 -1.93
N GLU A 324 -4.26 32.52 -1.89
CA GLU A 324 -3.29 32.46 -3.01
C GLU A 324 -2.91 31.01 -3.41
N TYR A 325 -2.95 30.06 -2.49
CA TYR A 325 -2.76 28.64 -2.78
C TYR A 325 -3.90 28.07 -3.62
N ASP A 326 -5.13 28.54 -3.44
CA ASP A 326 -6.24 28.09 -4.29
C ASP A 326 -6.03 28.59 -5.72
N ASP A 327 -5.60 29.84 -5.93
CA ASP A 327 -5.29 30.37 -7.26
C ASP A 327 -4.14 29.61 -7.94
N ILE A 328 -3.05 29.34 -7.20
CA ILE A 328 -1.92 28.56 -7.74
C ILE A 328 -2.37 27.14 -8.08
N LEU A 329 -3.18 26.50 -7.23
CA LEU A 329 -3.74 25.17 -7.52
C LEU A 329 -4.67 25.20 -8.74
N GLU A 330 -5.46 26.25 -8.89
CA GLU A 330 -6.33 26.48 -10.03
C GLU A 330 -5.52 26.62 -11.33
N ASP A 331 -4.47 27.43 -11.33
CA ASP A 331 -3.56 27.60 -12.45
C ASP A 331 -2.87 26.29 -12.79
N MET A 332 -2.34 25.58 -11.79
CA MET A 332 -1.72 24.25 -12.00
C MET A 332 -2.70 23.25 -12.61
N ARG A 333 -3.97 23.26 -12.19
CA ARG A 333 -5.00 22.37 -12.72
C ARG A 333 -5.35 22.71 -14.17
N GLU A 334 -5.52 23.99 -14.49
CA GLU A 334 -5.73 24.43 -15.86
C GLU A 334 -4.54 24.10 -16.76
N GLU A 335 -3.32 24.28 -16.28
CA GLU A 335 -2.10 23.93 -16.99
C GLU A 335 -1.93 22.42 -17.18
N SER A 336 -2.36 21.61 -16.21
CA SER A 336 -2.32 20.14 -16.30
C SER A 336 -3.22 19.58 -17.40
N SER A 337 -4.30 20.31 -17.76
CA SER A 337 -5.19 19.93 -18.85
C SER A 337 -4.49 19.97 -20.22
N ARG A 338 -3.39 20.72 -20.32
CA ARG A 338 -2.57 20.88 -21.54
C ARG A 338 -1.40 19.90 -21.64
N LEU A 339 -1.16 19.05 -20.63
CA LEU A 339 -0.11 18.04 -20.65
C LEU A 339 -0.53 16.82 -21.49
N SER A 340 0.45 16.23 -22.21
CA SER A 340 0.22 15.00 -22.97
C SER A 340 -0.22 13.85 -22.08
N GLU A 341 -1.05 12.96 -22.62
CA GLU A 341 -1.64 11.84 -21.87
C GLU A 341 -0.62 10.78 -21.41
N GLU A 342 0.61 10.84 -21.92
CA GLU A 342 1.70 9.90 -21.63
C GLU A 342 2.30 10.09 -20.22
N ASN A 343 1.97 11.18 -19.52
CA ASN A 343 2.56 11.57 -18.23
C ASN A 343 1.54 11.59 -17.06
N LEU A 344 0.71 10.54 -16.93
CA LEU A 344 -0.37 10.46 -15.94
C LEU A 344 0.05 10.69 -14.48
N PHE A 345 1.22 10.19 -14.07
CA PHE A 345 1.75 10.41 -12.72
C PHE A 345 2.07 11.89 -12.45
N LEU A 346 2.69 12.58 -13.41
CA LEU A 346 2.98 14.02 -13.31
C LEU A 346 1.70 14.85 -13.29
N LYS A 347 0.73 14.48 -14.14
CA LYS A 347 -0.60 15.10 -14.16
C LYS A 347 -1.32 14.93 -12.81
N GLY A 348 -1.26 13.73 -12.22
CA GLY A 348 -1.82 13.44 -10.89
C GLY A 348 -1.18 14.29 -9.78
N LEU A 349 0.14 14.43 -9.79
CA LEU A 349 0.87 15.28 -8.84
C LEU A 349 0.49 16.77 -8.92
N LEU A 350 0.25 17.29 -10.12
CA LEU A 350 -0.17 18.68 -10.32
C LEU A 350 -1.64 18.91 -9.94
N LEU A 351 -2.52 17.95 -10.25
CA LEU A 351 -3.95 18.06 -9.92
C LEU A 351 -4.22 17.90 -8.42
N PHE A 352 -3.50 16.97 -7.79
CA PHE A 352 -3.64 16.61 -6.38
C PHE A 352 -2.27 16.60 -5.71
N PRO A 353 -1.68 17.77 -5.42
CA PRO A 353 -0.40 17.83 -4.74
C PRO A 353 -0.48 17.11 -3.38
N PRO A 354 0.27 16.02 -3.17
CA PRO A 354 0.06 15.14 -2.02
C PRO A 354 0.34 15.80 -0.66
N PHE A 355 1.11 16.88 -0.63
CA PHE A 355 1.36 17.65 0.60
C PHE A 355 0.13 18.48 1.04
N MET A 356 -0.83 18.75 0.15
CA MET A 356 -2.03 19.48 0.51
C MET A 356 -2.91 18.68 1.46
N ASP A 357 -2.97 17.36 1.28
CA ASP A 357 -3.78 16.43 2.08
C ASP A 357 -2.89 15.49 2.91
N SER A 358 -1.74 16.00 3.38
CA SER A 358 -0.80 15.31 4.26
C SER A 358 -0.33 16.19 5.43
N PHE A 359 0.24 15.57 6.46
CA PHE A 359 0.97 16.26 7.53
C PHE A 359 2.45 16.50 7.19
N ALA A 360 2.95 15.88 6.11
CA ALA A 360 4.34 16.01 5.66
C ALA A 360 4.60 17.33 4.91
N LEU A 361 5.83 17.83 4.96
CA LEU A 361 6.21 18.99 4.15
C LEU A 361 6.40 18.60 2.68
N PRO A 362 6.29 19.57 1.75
CA PRO A 362 6.60 19.33 0.34
C PRO A 362 7.98 18.71 0.11
N SER A 363 9.01 19.15 0.83
CA SER A 363 10.37 18.61 0.72
C SER A 363 10.51 17.15 1.18
N ASP A 364 9.62 16.69 2.05
CA ASP A 364 9.60 15.33 2.57
C ASP A 364 9.04 14.32 1.58
N LEU A 365 8.28 14.80 0.59
CA LEU A 365 7.68 13.97 -0.45
C LEU A 365 8.72 13.71 -1.52
N THR A 366 9.01 12.43 -1.77
CA THR A 366 10.04 12.05 -2.72
C THR A 366 9.50 11.17 -3.84
N ALA A 367 10.01 11.41 -5.04
CA ALA A 367 9.75 10.58 -6.21
C ALA A 367 11.06 9.90 -6.66
N PRO A 368 10.99 8.62 -7.08
CA PRO A 368 12.13 7.95 -7.66
C PRO A 368 12.43 8.53 -9.05
N ILE A 369 13.67 8.93 -9.28
CA ILE A 369 14.18 9.32 -10.59
C ILE A 369 15.49 8.60 -10.88
N ILE A 370 15.75 8.35 -12.15
CA ILE A 370 17.05 7.82 -12.57
C ILE A 370 17.91 9.00 -12.99
N MET A 371 19.01 9.21 -12.28
CA MET A 371 19.98 10.24 -12.58
C MET A 371 21.14 9.64 -13.36
N GLU A 372 21.50 10.26 -14.49
CA GLU A 372 22.69 9.87 -15.27
C GLU A 372 23.93 9.83 -14.36
N GLY A 373 24.69 8.73 -14.42
CA GLY A 373 25.86 8.47 -13.56
C GLY A 373 25.56 8.13 -12.09
N TYR A 374 24.39 8.51 -11.56
CA TYR A 374 24.02 8.37 -10.15
C TYR A 374 22.86 7.41 -9.88
N GLY A 375 22.39 6.65 -10.87
CA GLY A 375 21.39 5.59 -10.72
C GLY A 375 20.05 6.08 -10.15
N PHE A 376 19.25 5.16 -9.63
CA PHE A 376 18.01 5.52 -8.94
C PHE A 376 18.29 6.32 -7.67
N ARG A 377 17.71 7.52 -7.61
CA ARG A 377 17.65 8.35 -6.42
C ARG A 377 16.21 8.76 -6.15
N ASN A 378 15.88 8.90 -4.88
CA ASN A 378 14.70 9.62 -4.48
C ASN A 378 15.07 11.10 -4.41
N ILE A 379 14.36 11.93 -5.15
CA ILE A 379 14.48 13.39 -5.08
C ILE A 379 13.13 13.98 -4.63
N PRO A 380 13.12 15.19 -4.06
CA PRO A 380 11.87 15.88 -3.74
C PRO A 380 10.93 15.94 -4.94
N VAL A 381 9.62 15.79 -4.71
CA VAL A 381 8.61 15.81 -5.79
C VAL A 381 8.63 17.13 -6.57
N SER A 382 8.91 18.24 -5.90
CA SER A 382 9.10 19.55 -6.55
C SER A 382 10.25 19.51 -7.56
N GLU A 383 11.42 19.00 -7.14
CA GLU A 383 12.58 18.83 -8.02
C GLU A 383 12.29 17.84 -9.16
N TYR A 384 11.55 16.76 -8.86
CA TYR A 384 11.13 15.78 -9.85
C TYR A 384 10.26 16.42 -10.95
N LEU A 385 9.27 17.24 -10.57
CA LEU A 385 8.40 17.95 -11.49
C LEU A 385 9.18 18.94 -12.36
N ILE A 386 10.06 19.74 -11.76
CA ILE A 386 10.92 20.68 -12.50
C ILE A 386 11.74 19.94 -13.56
N ARG A 387 12.36 18.81 -13.19
CA ARG A 387 13.19 18.03 -14.11
C ARG A 387 12.39 17.36 -15.23
N LYS A 388 11.16 16.94 -14.95
CA LYS A 388 10.31 16.22 -15.92
C LYS A 388 9.54 17.12 -16.87
N LEU A 389 9.20 18.34 -16.44
CA LEU A 389 8.42 19.29 -17.24
C LEU A 389 9.29 20.10 -18.24
N GLY A 390 10.62 20.01 -18.18
CA GLY A 390 11.51 20.52 -19.22
C GLY A 390 11.35 22.02 -19.52
N GLU A 391 11.04 22.36 -20.77
CA GLU A 391 10.82 23.75 -21.25
C GLU A 391 9.51 24.39 -20.75
N GLU A 392 8.57 23.60 -20.19
CA GLU A 392 7.34 24.11 -19.56
C GLU A 392 7.61 24.61 -18.12
N LYS A 393 8.68 25.40 -17.94
CA LYS A 393 9.19 25.86 -16.63
C LYS A 393 8.15 26.59 -15.79
N SER A 394 7.16 27.26 -16.39
CA SER A 394 6.09 27.94 -15.65
C SER A 394 5.24 26.97 -14.81
N LYS A 395 5.02 25.74 -15.30
CA LYS A 395 4.18 24.72 -14.62
C LYS A 395 4.88 24.12 -13.40
N GLY A 396 6.18 23.84 -13.52
CA GLY A 396 7.01 23.44 -12.39
C GLY A 396 7.18 24.57 -11.37
N LEU A 397 7.14 25.83 -11.82
CA LEU A 397 7.27 27.00 -10.96
C LEU A 397 6.06 27.16 -10.04
N ASN A 398 4.82 27.02 -10.53
CA ASN A 398 3.61 27.12 -9.69
C ASN A 398 3.59 26.06 -8.57
N PHE A 399 3.89 24.80 -8.90
CA PHE A 399 4.02 23.74 -7.89
C PHE A 399 5.13 24.05 -6.88
N SER A 400 6.26 24.60 -7.34
CA SER A 400 7.38 24.97 -6.47
C SER A 400 7.04 26.17 -5.59
N THR A 401 6.32 27.16 -6.09
CA THR A 401 5.83 28.31 -5.31
C THR A 401 4.89 27.86 -4.20
N LEU A 402 3.95 26.96 -4.52
CA LEU A 402 3.06 26.35 -3.54
C LEU A 402 3.85 25.56 -2.48
N ALA A 403 4.84 24.76 -2.93
CA ALA A 403 5.71 24.00 -2.05
C ALA A 403 6.54 24.92 -1.13
N ASP A 404 7.19 25.94 -1.67
CA ASP A 404 8.01 26.90 -0.92
C ASP A 404 7.21 27.68 0.11
N GLY A 405 5.94 27.96 -0.19
CA GLY A 405 5.00 28.56 0.76
C GLY A 405 4.78 27.65 1.97
N LEU A 406 4.43 26.38 1.74
CA LEU A 406 4.14 25.42 2.81
C LEU A 406 5.39 24.90 3.53
N GLU A 407 6.55 24.99 2.90
CA GLU A 407 7.85 24.64 3.48
C GLU A 407 8.22 25.55 4.66
N LYS A 408 7.72 26.79 4.67
CA LYS A 408 7.92 27.78 5.73
C LYS A 408 7.06 27.51 6.97
N SER A 409 6.87 26.24 7.32
CA SER A 409 6.07 25.80 8.47
C SER A 409 6.75 26.10 9.81
N CYS A 410 5.94 26.49 10.79
CA CYS A 410 6.36 26.60 12.18
C CYS A 410 6.49 25.19 12.81
N ASP A 411 7.68 24.84 13.32
CA ASP A 411 7.90 23.60 14.06
C ASP A 411 7.89 23.86 15.58
N ILE A 412 6.91 23.27 16.27
CA ILE A 412 6.74 23.42 17.72
C ILE A 412 7.87 22.75 18.50
N ALA A 413 8.48 21.68 17.97
CA ALA A 413 9.67 21.08 18.58
C ALA A 413 10.81 22.11 18.69
N TYR A 414 10.99 22.94 17.66
CA TYR A 414 11.98 24.02 17.67
C TYR A 414 11.58 25.15 18.61
N LEU A 415 10.30 25.54 18.67
CA LEU A 415 9.82 26.53 19.64
C LEU A 415 10.05 26.09 21.10
N ILE A 416 9.86 24.80 21.41
CA ILE A 416 10.14 24.24 22.73
C ILE A 416 11.61 24.46 23.14
N HIS A 417 12.54 24.34 22.19
CA HIS A 417 13.95 24.63 22.41
C HIS A 417 14.35 26.09 22.21
N ASN A 418 13.40 26.97 21.85
CA ASN A 418 13.64 28.36 21.45
C ASN A 418 14.61 28.48 20.27
N ILE A 419 14.61 27.48 19.39
CA ILE A 419 15.29 27.54 18.11
C ILE A 419 14.40 28.35 17.17
N HIS A 420 15.00 29.23 16.37
CA HIS A 420 14.26 30.00 15.39
C HIS A 420 13.55 29.05 14.41
N THR A 421 12.24 29.22 14.27
CA THR A 421 11.41 28.58 13.25
C THR A 421 10.60 29.63 12.50
N TYR A 422 10.03 29.26 11.35
CA TYR A 422 9.10 30.12 10.61
C TYR A 422 7.83 30.43 11.42
N ALA A 423 7.13 31.49 11.02
CA ALA A 423 5.94 31.97 11.73
C ALA A 423 4.65 31.27 11.31
N GLN A 424 4.60 30.71 10.10
CA GLN A 424 3.39 30.23 9.44
C GLN A 424 2.84 28.96 10.10
N VAL A 425 1.53 28.91 10.32
CA VAL A 425 0.84 27.76 10.89
C VAL A 425 0.34 26.88 9.75
N THR A 426 0.94 25.70 9.57
CA THR A 426 0.49 24.71 8.57
C THR A 426 -0.15 23.50 9.25
N LYS A 427 -0.64 22.53 8.47
CA LYS A 427 -1.16 21.26 9.02
C LYS A 427 -0.16 20.55 9.93
N ARG A 428 1.14 20.60 9.57
CA ARG A 428 2.26 20.11 10.39
C ARG A 428 2.33 20.78 11.75
N THR A 429 2.19 22.11 11.80
CA THR A 429 2.16 22.86 13.06
C THR A 429 0.92 22.51 13.89
N MET A 430 -0.24 22.46 13.25
CA MET A 430 -1.52 22.23 13.93
C MET A 430 -1.60 20.84 14.58
N ILE A 431 -1.08 19.78 13.93
CA ILE A 431 -1.06 18.44 14.53
C ILE A 431 -0.17 18.39 15.78
N GLN A 432 1.00 19.03 15.76
CA GLN A 432 1.87 19.13 16.93
C GLN A 432 1.17 19.90 18.08
N LEU A 433 0.50 21.01 17.75
CA LEU A 433 -0.29 21.79 18.71
C LEU A 433 -1.44 20.97 19.30
N GLN A 434 -2.17 20.19 18.48
CA GLN A 434 -3.27 19.35 18.96
C GLN A 434 -2.77 18.24 19.89
N ILE A 435 -1.62 17.62 19.60
CA ILE A 435 -0.99 16.63 20.50
C ILE A 435 -0.64 17.29 21.85
N ILE A 436 -0.01 18.48 21.82
CA ILE A 436 0.34 19.23 23.04
C ILE A 436 -0.91 19.57 23.85
N LYS A 437 -1.99 20.00 23.19
CA LYS A 437 -3.27 20.30 23.85
C LYS A 437 -3.86 19.09 24.56
N LEU A 438 -3.85 17.91 23.92
CA LEU A 438 -4.34 16.68 24.53
C LEU A 438 -3.51 16.31 25.76
N ILE A 439 -2.19 16.48 25.68
CA ILE A 439 -1.26 16.26 26.80
C ILE A 439 -1.54 17.26 27.94
N ASP A 440 -1.63 18.56 27.64
CA ASP A 440 -1.85 19.63 28.62
C ASP A 440 -3.18 19.45 29.37
N ASN A 441 -4.26 19.17 28.62
CA ASN A 441 -5.57 18.86 29.20
C ASN A 441 -5.53 17.65 30.15
N ARG A 442 -4.66 16.67 29.89
CA ARG A 442 -4.54 15.44 30.69
C ARG A 442 -3.68 15.64 31.95
N MET A 443 -2.64 16.47 31.90
CA MET A 443 -1.65 16.61 32.98
C MET A 443 -2.21 17.22 34.27
N PHE A 444 -3.17 18.14 34.19
CA PHE A 444 -3.68 18.86 35.37
C PHE A 444 -5.20 18.84 35.53
N SER A 445 -5.93 18.04 34.74
CA SER A 445 -7.38 17.86 34.95
C SER A 445 -7.66 16.81 36.03
N LYS A 446 -8.41 17.21 37.07
CA LYS A 446 -8.87 16.30 38.13
C LYS A 446 -9.97 15.39 37.57
N GLY A 447 -9.62 14.16 37.18
CA GLY A 447 -10.59 13.08 36.92
C GLY A 447 -10.53 12.37 35.57
N SER A 448 -9.63 12.75 34.65
CA SER A 448 -9.46 12.04 33.37
C SER A 448 -8.49 10.86 33.50
N GLY A 449 -8.89 9.78 34.16
CA GLY A 449 -8.06 8.58 34.24
C GLY A 449 -7.91 7.89 32.87
N GLY A 450 -6.69 7.77 32.34
CA GLY A 450 -6.43 6.97 31.14
C GLY A 450 -5.24 7.44 30.29
N ASN A 451 -4.83 6.57 29.36
CA ASN A 451 -3.87 6.84 28.29
C ASN A 451 -4.56 7.63 27.16
N ILE A 452 -3.80 8.45 26.44
CA ILE A 452 -4.26 9.16 25.23
C ILE A 452 -3.93 8.28 24.03
N TYR A 453 -4.93 7.96 23.21
CA TYR A 453 -4.73 7.22 21.96
C TYR A 453 -5.06 8.12 20.77
N ILE A 454 -4.14 8.20 19.81
CA ILE A 454 -4.25 9.03 18.61
C ILE A 454 -4.01 8.15 17.39
N ILE A 455 -4.93 8.21 16.43
CA ILE A 455 -4.77 7.57 15.13
C ILE A 455 -4.60 8.64 14.07
N LEU A 456 -3.49 8.57 13.32
CA LEU A 456 -3.22 9.43 12.17
C LEU A 456 -3.61 8.71 10.90
N ALA A 457 -4.58 9.29 10.18
CA ALA A 457 -4.98 8.78 8.87
C ALA A 457 -3.99 9.22 7.79
N ASP A 458 -3.49 8.26 7.03
CA ASP A 458 -2.76 8.55 5.79
C ASP A 458 -3.71 8.48 4.60
N LEU A 459 -3.93 9.62 3.94
CA LEU A 459 -4.77 9.72 2.74
C LEU A 459 -4.01 9.33 1.47
N HIS A 460 -2.67 9.31 1.52
CA HIS A 460 -1.81 9.06 0.35
C HIS A 460 -0.64 8.14 0.70
N SER A 461 -0.54 6.99 0.04
CA SER A 461 0.57 6.04 0.20
C SER A 461 1.88 6.46 -0.52
N MET A 462 2.07 7.76 -0.78
CA MET A 462 3.26 8.28 -1.46
C MET A 462 4.52 8.14 -0.58
N ARG A 463 5.67 7.87 -1.21
CA ARG A 463 6.92 7.67 -0.48
C ARG A 463 7.38 8.95 0.21
N GLY A 464 7.54 8.87 1.53
CA GLY A 464 8.03 9.96 2.37
C GLY A 464 7.00 10.48 3.38
N THR A 465 5.70 10.42 3.07
CA THR A 465 4.61 10.92 3.93
C THR A 465 4.68 10.33 5.34
N GLY A 466 4.72 9.00 5.42
CA GLY A 466 4.76 8.27 6.68
C GLY A 466 6.04 8.47 7.47
N LYS A 467 7.18 8.42 6.79
CA LYS A 467 8.49 8.57 7.44
C LYS A 467 8.67 9.97 8.02
N SER A 468 8.34 11.01 7.26
CA SER A 468 8.44 12.40 7.73
C SER A 468 7.47 12.66 8.88
N THR A 469 6.20 12.26 8.74
CA THR A 469 5.22 12.45 9.82
C THR A 469 5.71 11.77 11.10
N ASN A 470 6.23 10.55 11.02
CA ASN A 470 6.82 9.88 12.18
C ASN A 470 8.04 10.61 12.74
N GLN A 471 8.97 11.06 11.87
CA GLN A 471 10.15 11.81 12.29
C GLN A 471 9.79 13.12 13.00
N MET A 472 8.80 13.86 12.47
CA MET A 472 8.27 15.07 13.08
C MET A 472 7.74 14.80 14.50
N ILE A 473 6.95 13.73 14.70
CA ILE A 473 6.39 13.41 16.01
C ILE A 473 7.49 12.93 16.97
N VAL A 474 8.46 12.16 16.49
CA VAL A 474 9.64 11.75 17.27
C VAL A 474 10.45 12.95 17.70
N GLN A 475 10.64 13.94 16.82
CA GLN A 475 11.30 15.20 17.16
C GLN A 475 10.53 15.93 18.27
N LEU A 476 9.21 16.08 18.14
CA LEU A 476 8.37 16.67 19.19
C LEU A 476 8.52 15.91 20.53
N ALA A 477 8.47 14.59 20.52
CA ALA A 477 8.60 13.77 21.73
C ALA A 477 9.98 13.90 22.38
N ASN A 478 11.05 13.96 21.59
CA ASN A 478 12.40 14.21 22.08
C ASN A 478 12.51 15.63 22.68
N SER A 479 11.84 16.62 22.11
CA SER A 479 11.79 17.96 22.68
C SER A 479 11.05 18.00 24.02
N LEU A 480 9.93 17.28 24.14
CA LEU A 480 9.21 17.12 25.41
C LEU A 480 10.06 16.43 26.49
N LYS A 481 10.91 15.48 26.10
CA LYS A 481 11.83 14.77 27.02
C LYS A 481 12.85 15.68 27.70
N GLU A 482 13.22 16.80 27.08
CA GLU A 482 14.18 17.73 27.66
C GLU A 482 13.54 18.76 28.59
N LEU A 483 12.22 18.97 28.53
CA LEU A 483 11.50 19.96 29.35
C LEU A 483 11.66 19.75 30.87
N PRO A 484 11.54 18.52 31.42
CA PRO A 484 11.66 18.29 32.86
C PRO A 484 13.02 18.71 33.46
N LYS A 485 14.09 18.66 32.65
CA LYS A 485 15.46 19.03 33.05
C LYS A 485 15.63 20.54 33.24
N SER A 486 14.84 21.34 32.54
CA SER A 486 14.85 22.80 32.62
C SER A 486 14.06 23.33 33.82
N LEU A 487 13.25 22.48 34.47
CA LEU A 487 12.46 22.84 35.66
C LEU A 487 13.31 22.69 36.93
N PRO A 488 13.01 23.45 38.00
CA PRO A 488 13.69 23.30 39.29
C PRO A 488 13.65 21.85 39.79
N SER A 489 14.78 21.38 40.32
CA SER A 489 14.84 20.14 41.08
C SER A 489 14.26 20.37 42.48
N ILE A 490 13.54 19.38 43.00
CA ILE A 490 12.84 19.47 44.27
C ILE A 490 13.47 18.47 45.23
N ALA A 491 14.01 18.97 46.34
CA ALA A 491 14.61 18.15 47.39
C ALA A 491 14.01 18.49 48.75
N ARG A 492 14.10 17.56 49.70
CA ARG A 492 13.64 17.78 51.08
C ARG A 492 14.78 18.24 51.97
N CYS A 493 14.52 19.19 52.86
CA CYS A 493 15.40 19.50 53.98
C CYS A 493 15.21 18.46 55.09
N GLY A 494 16.23 17.65 55.35
CA GLY A 494 16.13 16.46 56.21
C GLY A 494 15.76 16.71 57.67
N GLN A 495 15.94 17.94 58.19
CA GLN A 495 15.66 18.27 59.59
C GLN A 495 14.32 18.99 59.82
N THR A 496 13.79 19.72 58.82
CA THR A 496 12.59 20.58 58.99
C THR A 496 11.36 20.12 58.19
N GLY A 497 11.53 19.24 57.19
CA GLY A 497 10.43 18.86 56.30
C GLY A 497 10.12 19.89 55.19
N ASP A 498 10.88 20.99 55.14
CA ASP A 498 10.75 22.00 54.09
C ASP A 498 11.13 21.46 52.70
N LEU A 499 10.55 22.03 51.65
CA LEU A 499 10.91 21.73 50.26
C LEU A 499 11.95 22.75 49.76
N ILE A 500 12.96 22.28 49.05
CA ILE A 500 14.01 23.10 48.44
C ILE A 500 13.84 23.03 46.93
N LEU A 501 13.53 24.16 46.30
CA LEU A 501 13.61 24.35 44.86
C LEU A 501 15.05 24.69 44.51
N SER A 502 15.73 23.82 43.77
CA SER A 502 17.11 24.03 43.32
C SER A 502 17.18 24.13 41.81
N THR A 503 17.77 25.21 41.32
CA THR A 503 18.06 25.48 39.90
C THR A 503 19.57 25.50 39.68
N GLN A 504 20.03 25.76 38.46
CA GLN A 504 21.46 25.92 38.19
C GLN A 504 22.07 27.18 38.83
N LYS A 505 21.28 28.25 39.05
CA LYS A 505 21.80 29.54 39.55
C LYS A 505 21.48 29.79 41.04
N GLY A 506 20.57 29.03 41.66
CA GLY A 506 20.21 29.26 43.04
C GLY A 506 19.35 28.18 43.70
N LYS A 507 19.05 28.38 44.99
CA LYS A 507 18.15 27.54 45.78
C LYS A 507 17.15 28.41 46.54
N PHE A 508 15.90 27.98 46.61
CA PHE A 508 14.84 28.62 47.37
C PHE A 508 14.17 27.62 48.31
N ILE A 509 13.95 28.01 49.57
CA ILE A 509 13.36 27.14 50.59
C ILE A 509 11.89 27.52 50.76
N LEU A 510 11.01 26.56 50.48
CA LEU A 510 9.58 26.61 50.75
C LEU A 510 9.34 26.05 52.15
N SER A 511 9.26 26.94 53.13
CA SER A 511 8.97 26.61 54.53
C SER A 511 7.57 27.06 54.93
N SER A 512 6.95 26.36 55.87
CA SER A 512 5.73 26.79 56.55
C SER A 512 6.00 27.81 57.68
N GLU A 513 7.22 27.84 58.22
CA GLU A 513 7.60 28.69 59.37
C GLU A 513 8.18 30.04 58.96
N LYS A 514 8.95 30.09 57.86
CA LYS A 514 9.30 31.35 57.18
C LYS A 514 8.19 31.67 56.20
N SER A 515 7.55 32.83 56.31
CA SER A 515 6.51 33.29 55.38
C SER A 515 7.10 33.59 53.99
N ALA A 516 7.59 32.58 53.28
CA ALA A 516 7.86 32.67 51.86
C ALA A 516 6.52 32.98 51.20
N THR A 517 6.34 34.23 50.79
CA THR A 517 5.09 34.60 50.13
C THR A 517 5.10 33.99 48.72
N MET A 518 3.92 33.69 48.18
CA MET A 518 3.80 33.29 46.77
C MET A 518 4.49 34.29 45.83
N ASN A 519 4.54 35.57 46.19
CA ASN A 519 5.26 36.59 45.44
C ASN A 519 6.78 36.40 45.46
N ASP A 520 7.37 35.95 46.57
CA ASP A 520 8.81 35.70 46.68
C ASP A 520 9.22 34.46 45.87
N VAL A 521 8.40 33.42 45.91
CA VAL A 521 8.57 32.20 45.10
C VAL A 521 8.47 32.54 43.61
N LYS A 522 7.47 33.34 43.22
CA LYS A 522 7.31 33.82 41.84
C LYS A 522 8.52 34.62 41.38
N LYS A 523 9.05 35.55 42.21
CA LYS A 523 10.25 36.33 41.89
C LYS A 523 11.46 35.43 41.65
N PHE A 524 11.67 34.44 42.51
CA PHE A 524 12.75 33.46 42.35
C PHE A 524 12.61 32.65 41.05
N LEU A 525 11.42 32.08 40.79
CA LEU A 525 11.20 31.30 39.57
C LEU A 525 11.39 32.17 38.31
N ASN A 526 10.94 33.42 38.34
CA ASN A 526 11.16 34.37 37.25
C ASN A 526 12.64 34.71 37.05
N SER A 527 13.44 34.90 38.10
CA SER A 527 14.88 35.18 37.92
C SER A 527 15.66 33.97 37.43
N GLU A 528 15.26 32.78 37.85
CA GLU A 528 15.98 31.54 37.55
C GLU A 528 15.65 31.01 36.15
N LEU A 529 14.35 30.92 35.82
CA LEU A 529 13.84 30.39 34.56
C LEU A 529 13.65 31.47 33.48
N GLY A 530 13.51 32.73 33.90
CA GLY A 530 13.22 33.86 33.01
C GLY A 530 14.46 34.40 32.30
N ILE A 531 14.93 33.66 31.29
CA ILE A 531 15.60 34.28 30.13
C ILE A 531 14.48 34.76 29.19
N SER A 532 13.82 35.83 29.64
CA SER A 532 12.81 36.73 29.04
C SER A 532 11.66 36.25 28.13
N ASP A 533 11.62 35.07 27.53
CA ASP A 533 10.48 34.66 26.67
C ASP A 533 10.14 33.16 26.67
N GLN A 534 10.89 32.34 27.40
CA GLN A 534 10.82 30.87 27.26
C GLN A 534 9.80 30.21 28.18
N PHE A 535 9.70 30.70 29.43
CA PHE A 535 8.80 30.19 30.46
C PHE A 535 7.96 31.33 31.03
N ALA A 536 6.69 31.07 31.28
CA ALA A 536 5.83 31.96 32.06
C ALA A 536 5.63 31.40 33.46
N VAL A 537 5.72 32.28 34.45
CA VAL A 537 5.39 32.00 35.84
C VAL A 537 4.19 32.86 36.23
N GLU A 538 3.03 32.22 36.28
CA GLU A 538 1.76 32.87 36.61
C GLU A 538 1.38 32.57 38.06
N TYR A 539 0.80 33.56 38.74
CA TYR A 539 0.30 33.40 40.10
C TYR A 539 -1.19 33.70 40.11
N ASN A 540 -1.99 32.70 40.50
CA ASN A 540 -3.41 32.83 40.76
C ASN A 540 -3.62 33.10 42.27
N PRO A 541 -3.97 34.34 42.67
CA PRO A 541 -4.14 34.71 44.06
C PRO A 541 -5.40 34.12 44.70
N GLU A 542 -6.46 33.82 43.94
CA GLU A 542 -7.71 33.25 44.48
C GLU A 542 -7.54 31.78 44.90
N ALA A 543 -6.73 31.05 44.13
CA ALA A 543 -6.44 29.64 44.40
C ALA A 543 -5.15 29.42 45.20
N GLU A 544 -4.37 30.47 45.43
CA GLU A 544 -2.99 30.41 45.94
C GLU A 544 -2.12 29.40 45.17
N ILE A 545 -2.11 29.51 43.83
CA ILE A 545 -1.37 28.60 42.94
C ILE A 545 -0.39 29.38 42.08
N ILE A 546 0.87 28.91 42.01
CA ILE A 546 1.83 29.33 40.99
C ILE A 546 1.92 28.24 39.92
N THR A 547 1.78 28.62 38.66
CA THR A 547 1.95 27.72 37.51
C THR A 547 3.17 28.15 36.70
N VAL A 548 4.03 27.19 36.39
CA VAL A 548 5.18 27.35 35.50
C VAL A 548 4.88 26.62 34.20
N SER A 549 4.95 27.37 33.10
CA SER A 549 4.56 26.88 31.78
C SER A 549 5.58 27.25 30.71
N LYS A 550 5.82 26.36 29.74
CA LYS A 550 6.60 26.67 28.53
C LYS A 550 5.74 27.53 27.61
N GLN A 551 6.26 28.67 27.14
CA GLN A 551 5.56 29.53 26.18
C GLN A 551 5.64 28.94 24.77
N ILE A 552 4.50 28.87 24.08
CA ILE A 552 4.39 28.42 22.67
C ILE A 552 3.85 29.55 21.79
N ARG A 553 2.82 30.27 22.28
CA ARG A 553 2.19 31.44 21.62
C ARG A 553 1.83 31.20 20.14
N LYS A 554 1.22 30.04 19.85
CA LYS A 554 0.71 29.70 18.51
C LYS A 554 -0.73 29.22 18.61
N GLY A 555 -1.52 29.47 17.58
CA GLY A 555 -2.94 29.15 17.59
C GLY A 555 -3.46 28.77 16.22
N PHE A 556 -4.60 28.12 16.23
CA PHE A 556 -5.37 27.74 15.06
C PHE A 556 -6.87 27.85 15.41
N ILE A 557 -7.73 27.93 14.41
CA ILE A 557 -9.17 27.96 14.61
C ILE A 557 -9.68 26.53 14.67
N THR A 558 -10.53 26.23 15.63
CA THR A 558 -11.29 24.97 15.66
C THR A 558 -12.76 25.28 15.49
N TYR A 559 -13.39 24.63 14.51
CA TYR A 559 -14.84 24.57 14.38
C TYR A 559 -15.34 23.29 15.02
N GLY A 560 -16.35 23.42 15.87
CA GLY A 560 -17.11 22.29 16.39
C GLY A 560 -18.59 22.62 16.40
N LYS A 561 -19.44 21.60 16.51
CA LYS A 561 -20.88 21.81 16.62
C LYS A 561 -21.30 22.17 18.03
N GLU A 562 -22.02 23.28 18.16
CA GLU A 562 -22.83 23.64 19.32
C GLU A 562 -24.30 23.64 18.89
N GLY A 563 -25.03 22.54 19.15
CA GLY A 563 -26.39 22.36 18.64
C GLY A 563 -26.42 22.05 17.15
N CYS A 564 -27.14 22.85 16.36
CA CYS A 564 -27.22 22.71 14.90
C CYS A 564 -26.11 23.48 14.16
N ASP A 565 -25.48 24.46 14.83
CA ASP A 565 -24.58 25.41 14.20
C ASP A 565 -23.11 25.07 14.42
N TRP A 566 -22.30 25.35 13.40
CA TRP A 566 -20.85 25.28 13.50
C TRP A 566 -20.32 26.58 14.10
N LYS A 567 -19.62 26.46 15.22
CA LYS A 567 -19.02 27.61 15.88
C LYS A 567 -17.51 27.53 15.82
N GLY A 568 -16.90 28.56 15.23
CA GLY A 568 -15.47 28.75 15.25
C GLY A 568 -15.02 29.26 16.61
N ILE A 569 -13.98 28.65 17.17
CA ILE A 569 -13.29 29.13 18.36
C ILE A 569 -11.82 29.26 17.99
N ASN A 570 -11.26 30.46 18.12
CA ASN A 570 -9.82 30.64 18.04
C ASN A 570 -9.16 29.92 19.23
N ARG A 571 -8.43 28.86 18.94
CA ARG A 571 -7.67 28.08 19.93
C ARG A 571 -6.23 28.56 19.88
N SER A 572 -5.91 29.52 20.73
CA SER A 572 -4.52 29.86 21.01
C SER A 572 -3.97 28.89 22.07
N ILE A 573 -2.92 28.14 21.70
CA ILE A 573 -2.09 27.41 22.66
C ILE A 573 -0.97 28.37 23.06
N ASN A 574 -1.24 29.12 24.11
CA ASN A 574 -0.30 30.12 24.60
C ASN A 574 0.86 29.47 25.35
N LYS A 575 0.59 28.37 26.04
CA LYS A 575 1.54 27.72 26.94
C LYS A 575 1.27 26.22 27.09
N LEU A 576 2.29 25.50 27.56
CA LEU A 576 2.22 24.11 28.04
C LEU A 576 2.57 24.14 29.53
N ASP A 577 1.64 23.77 30.40
CA ASP A 577 1.86 23.76 31.84
C ASP A 577 2.78 22.59 32.21
N LEU A 578 3.74 22.83 33.10
CA LEU A 578 4.78 21.85 33.43
C LEU A 578 4.96 21.62 34.93
N MET A 579 4.60 22.61 35.74
CA MET A 579 4.70 22.53 37.19
C MET A 579 3.68 23.48 37.84
N THR A 580 3.00 22.99 38.87
CA THR A 580 2.09 23.77 39.72
C THR A 580 2.55 23.70 41.17
N LEU A 581 2.56 24.84 41.85
CA LEU A 581 2.84 24.97 43.28
C LEU A 581 1.62 25.53 43.97
N SER A 582 1.21 24.92 45.07
CA SER A 582 0.04 25.35 45.85
C SER A 582 0.37 25.34 47.35
N MET A 583 -0.23 26.28 48.10
CA MET A 583 -0.28 26.20 49.56
C MET A 583 -1.60 25.55 49.99
N ARG A 584 -1.54 24.69 51.00
CA ARG A 584 -2.72 24.06 51.60
C ARG A 584 -3.23 24.86 52.79
N GLU A 585 -4.50 24.69 53.11
CA GLU A 585 -5.11 25.16 54.37
C GLU A 585 -4.29 24.59 55.56
N GLY A 586 -3.47 25.45 56.19
CA GLY A 586 -2.50 25.07 57.22
C GLY A 586 -1.03 25.41 56.93
N GLY A 587 -0.71 26.02 55.77
CA GLY A 587 0.62 26.56 55.45
C GLY A 587 1.62 25.56 54.85
N GLY A 588 1.19 24.34 54.53
CA GLY A 588 2.02 23.32 53.87
C GLY A 588 2.07 23.48 52.36
N TRP A 589 3.24 23.24 51.75
CA TRP A 589 3.44 23.32 50.30
C TRP A 589 3.17 22.00 49.60
N CYS A 590 2.53 22.07 48.42
CA CYS A 590 2.32 20.97 47.50
C CYS A 590 2.79 21.36 46.09
N VAL A 591 3.74 20.61 45.55
CA VAL A 591 4.31 20.84 44.22
C VAL A 591 4.01 19.66 43.33
N GLN A 592 3.31 19.87 42.22
CA GLN A 592 3.13 18.89 41.16
C GLN A 592 3.99 19.29 39.96
N LYS A 593 4.71 18.33 39.37
CA LYS A 593 5.66 18.58 38.28
C LYS A 593 5.73 17.39 37.33
N VAL A 594 5.92 17.68 36.03
CA VAL A 594 6.38 16.71 35.04
C VAL A 594 7.81 16.29 35.39
N ASP A 595 7.98 15.04 35.80
CA ASP A 595 9.24 14.54 36.35
C ASP A 595 10.10 13.82 35.31
N ASP A 596 9.46 12.98 34.50
CA ASP A 596 10.12 12.22 33.43
C ASP A 596 9.20 12.08 32.21
N VAL A 597 9.80 12.07 31.03
CA VAL A 597 9.13 11.84 29.75
C VAL A 597 9.99 10.89 28.93
N GLN A 598 9.43 9.76 28.53
CA GLN A 598 10.12 8.74 27.74
C GLN A 598 9.44 8.60 26.38
N ALA A 599 10.21 8.61 25.32
CA ALA A 599 9.74 8.40 23.96
C ALA A 599 10.26 7.05 23.45
N ASN A 600 9.34 6.17 23.06
CA ASN A 600 9.63 4.85 22.53
C ASN A 600 9.10 4.76 21.09
N PRO A 601 9.91 5.16 20.08
CA PRO A 601 9.53 5.07 18.69
C PRO A 601 9.63 3.64 18.15
N ASN A 602 8.60 3.21 17.43
CA ASN A 602 8.60 2.04 16.54
C ASN A 602 8.35 2.50 15.10
N ALA A 603 8.50 1.59 14.13
CA ALA A 603 8.37 1.92 12.71
C ALA A 603 6.99 2.53 12.33
N SER A 604 5.91 2.13 13.00
CA SER A 604 4.52 2.55 12.72
C SER A 604 3.78 3.19 13.89
N SER A 605 4.40 3.25 15.07
CA SER A 605 3.78 3.77 16.29
C SER A 605 4.78 4.50 17.17
N LEU A 606 4.32 5.49 17.93
CA LEU A 606 5.11 6.15 18.97
C LEU A 606 4.35 6.09 20.29
N SER A 607 5.05 5.70 21.36
CA SER A 607 4.56 5.85 22.73
C SER A 607 5.37 6.92 23.46
N ILE A 608 4.69 7.93 23.99
CA ILE A 608 5.26 8.95 24.87
C ILE A 608 4.72 8.70 26.28
N LYS A 609 5.57 8.20 27.17
CA LYS A 609 5.22 7.97 28.57
C LYS A 609 5.54 9.20 29.39
N MET A 610 4.55 9.78 30.05
CA MET A 610 4.70 10.95 30.91
C MET A 610 4.49 10.57 32.37
N ALA A 611 5.43 10.95 33.24
CA ALA A 611 5.37 10.71 34.67
C ALA A 611 5.20 12.04 35.43
N MET A 612 4.10 12.14 36.18
CA MET A 612 3.81 13.27 37.07
C MET A 612 4.13 12.89 38.51
N CYS A 613 4.86 13.77 39.20
CA CYS A 613 5.18 13.59 40.61
C CYS A 613 4.65 14.75 41.46
N GLU A 614 4.23 14.40 42.66
CA GLU A 614 3.81 15.33 43.70
C GLU A 614 4.76 15.26 44.88
N TYR A 615 5.11 16.44 45.38
CA TYR A 615 6.00 16.65 46.51
C TYR A 615 5.22 17.43 47.58
N GLN A 616 5.15 16.88 48.79
CA GLN A 616 4.47 17.49 49.94
C GLN A 616 5.43 17.52 51.14
N GLY A 617 5.37 18.57 51.97
CA GLY A 617 6.29 18.75 53.11
C GLY A 617 6.39 17.57 54.09
N SER A 618 5.36 16.73 54.21
CA SER A 618 5.35 15.56 55.09
C SER A 618 5.73 14.22 54.42
N THR A 619 5.75 14.11 53.09
CA THR A 619 5.79 12.82 52.37
C THR A 619 6.83 12.75 51.25
N VAL A 620 7.37 11.55 51.03
CA VAL A 620 8.31 11.20 49.95
C VAL A 620 7.69 11.50 48.58
N LYS A 621 8.53 11.90 47.60
CA LYS A 621 8.18 11.99 46.17
C LYS A 621 7.17 10.89 45.82
N LYS A 622 5.94 11.29 45.54
CA LYS A 622 4.87 10.37 45.19
C LYS A 622 4.58 10.54 43.70
N GLN A 623 4.76 9.47 42.94
CA GLN A 623 4.25 9.42 41.58
C GLN A 623 2.72 9.46 41.67
N VAL A 624 2.11 10.53 41.15
CA VAL A 624 0.67 10.77 41.24
C VAL A 624 -0.03 10.23 40.01
N ASP A 625 0.65 10.27 38.86
CA ASP A 625 0.08 9.85 37.60
C ASP A 625 1.18 9.41 36.63
N VAL A 626 0.81 8.43 35.80
CA VAL A 626 1.60 7.95 34.67
C VAL A 626 0.62 7.63 33.56
N PHE A 627 0.81 8.25 32.41
CA PHE A 627 0.01 7.94 31.24
C PHE A 627 0.89 7.88 29.99
N ASP A 628 0.43 7.09 29.04
CA ASP A 628 1.02 7.00 27.71
C ASP A 628 0.20 7.81 26.71
N VAL A 629 0.89 8.52 25.83
CA VAL A 629 0.35 9.02 24.56
C VAL A 629 0.77 8.03 23.49
N VAL A 630 -0.18 7.25 23.00
CA VAL A 630 0.04 6.25 21.94
C VAL A 630 -0.44 6.84 20.63
N ILE A 631 0.48 7.00 19.68
CA ILE A 631 0.20 7.54 18.36
C ILE A 631 0.47 6.46 17.33
N GLU A 632 -0.55 6.08 16.57
CA GLU A 632 -0.47 5.08 15.51
C GLU A 632 -0.81 5.70 14.15
N ARG A 633 -0.08 5.32 13.12
CA ARG A 633 -0.38 5.73 11.74
C ARG A 633 -1.00 4.57 10.97
N HIS A 634 -2.11 4.83 10.30
CA HIS A 634 -2.82 3.85 9.49
C HIS A 634 -3.26 4.45 8.16
N ASP A 635 -3.18 3.66 7.09
CA ASP A 635 -3.80 4.03 5.82
C ASP A 635 -5.31 4.21 6.04
N PHE A 636 -5.89 5.27 5.48
CA PHE A 636 -7.29 5.61 5.72
C PHE A 636 -8.26 4.47 5.33
N SER A 637 -7.97 3.77 4.23
CA SER A 637 -8.75 2.61 3.78
C SER A 637 -8.73 1.43 4.75
N ARG A 638 -7.72 1.34 5.62
CA ARG A 638 -7.53 0.25 6.57
C ARG A 638 -8.07 0.55 7.96
N LEU A 639 -8.55 1.77 8.22
CA LEU A 639 -9.08 2.14 9.53
C LEU A 639 -10.30 1.28 9.93
N SER A 640 -11.12 0.88 8.96
CA SER A 640 -12.22 -0.06 9.14
C SER A 640 -11.76 -1.49 9.46
N SER A 641 -10.47 -1.80 9.47
CA SER A 641 -9.98 -3.10 9.95
C SER A 641 -9.54 -3.08 11.42
N LEU A 642 -9.49 -1.89 12.05
CA LEU A 642 -9.00 -1.76 13.42
C LEU A 642 -9.96 -2.35 14.45
N PRO A 643 -9.44 -2.94 15.55
CA PRO A 643 -10.27 -3.40 16.66
C PRO A 643 -11.11 -2.25 17.23
N LEU A 644 -12.38 -2.51 17.51
CA LEU A 644 -13.32 -1.50 17.99
C LEU A 644 -12.93 -0.91 19.35
N GLU A 645 -12.29 -1.71 20.21
CA GLU A 645 -11.72 -1.23 21.47
C GLU A 645 -10.62 -0.19 21.25
N CYS A 646 -9.83 -0.33 20.17
CA CYS A 646 -8.83 0.66 19.79
C CYS A 646 -9.48 1.94 19.27
N VAL A 647 -10.45 1.79 18.36
CA VAL A 647 -11.21 2.91 17.78
C VAL A 647 -11.93 3.73 18.85
N GLY A 648 -12.67 3.05 19.74
CA GLY A 648 -13.55 3.68 20.74
C GLY A 648 -12.84 4.56 21.79
N LYS A 649 -11.51 4.39 21.94
CA LYS A 649 -10.67 5.17 22.86
C LYS A 649 -9.74 6.15 22.16
N SER A 650 -9.80 6.24 20.82
CA SER A 650 -8.85 7.00 20.03
C SER A 650 -9.43 8.30 19.48
N HIS A 651 -8.58 9.31 19.37
CA HIS A 651 -8.80 10.53 18.60
C HIS A 651 -8.32 10.29 17.16
N LEU A 652 -9.20 10.45 16.17
CA LEU A 652 -8.81 10.33 14.76
C LEU A 652 -8.36 11.69 14.23
N MET A 653 -7.20 11.75 13.57
CA MET A 653 -6.65 12.95 12.94
C MET A 653 -6.50 12.74 11.44
N ILE A 654 -7.16 13.59 10.65
CA ILE A 654 -7.22 13.46 9.18
C ILE A 654 -6.63 14.72 8.53
N PRO A 655 -5.61 14.60 7.67
CA PRO A 655 -4.88 15.74 7.10
C PRO A 655 -5.62 16.46 5.95
N GLY A 656 -6.94 16.40 5.87
CA GLY A 656 -7.71 17.09 4.83
C GLY A 656 -9.10 16.50 4.61
N PRO A 657 -9.83 17.01 3.61
CA PRO A 657 -11.04 16.34 3.10
C PRO A 657 -10.70 14.92 2.65
N VAL A 658 -11.58 13.97 2.91
CA VAL A 658 -11.37 12.59 2.46
C VAL A 658 -11.43 12.57 0.92
N PRO A 659 -10.44 12.00 0.23
CA PRO A 659 -10.42 12.00 -1.22
C PRO A 659 -11.62 11.19 -1.71
N MET A 660 -12.66 11.84 -2.23
CA MET A 660 -13.72 11.15 -2.95
C MET A 660 -13.19 10.92 -4.36
N LEU A 661 -12.92 9.66 -4.70
CA LEU A 661 -12.32 9.30 -5.97
C LEU A 661 -13.43 9.16 -6.99
N SER A 662 -13.56 10.08 -7.94
CA SER A 662 -14.37 9.79 -9.13
C SER A 662 -13.57 8.94 -10.12
N ILE A 663 -14.09 7.78 -10.52
CA ILE A 663 -13.49 6.91 -11.56
C ILE A 663 -14.47 6.81 -12.71
N GLY A 664 -14.15 7.29 -13.91
CA GLY A 664 -15.20 7.41 -14.95
C GLY A 664 -16.27 8.42 -14.55
N ASP A 665 -17.44 8.43 -15.18
CA ASP A 665 -18.56 9.38 -14.92
C ASP A 665 -19.19 9.36 -13.50
N GLU A 666 -18.44 8.90 -12.51
CA GLU A 666 -18.91 8.25 -11.31
C GLU A 666 -18.10 8.72 -10.11
N ILE A 667 -18.73 9.34 -9.13
CA ILE A 667 -18.12 9.54 -7.81
C ILE A 667 -18.05 8.17 -7.15
N ARG A 668 -16.85 7.67 -6.85
CA ARG A 668 -16.68 6.61 -5.86
C ARG A 668 -16.39 7.25 -4.52
N ILE A 669 -17.19 6.88 -3.55
CA ILE A 669 -16.84 7.06 -2.15
C ILE A 669 -15.55 6.25 -1.95
N SER A 670 -14.46 6.88 -1.53
CA SER A 670 -13.19 6.17 -1.35
C SER A 670 -13.30 5.05 -0.34
N GLU A 671 -12.47 4.03 -0.55
CA GLU A 671 -12.21 3.00 0.43
C GLU A 671 -11.82 3.67 1.77
N GLY A 672 -12.54 3.35 2.85
CA GLY A 672 -12.33 3.94 4.17
C GLY A 672 -13.29 5.06 4.56
N PHE A 673 -14.21 5.53 3.69
CA PHE A 673 -15.21 6.54 4.11
C PHE A 673 -16.12 6.03 5.25
N ASP A 674 -16.35 4.72 5.31
CA ASP A 674 -16.98 3.99 6.42
C ASP A 674 -16.21 4.11 7.73
N SER A 675 -14.92 4.39 7.65
CA SER A 675 -14.09 4.64 8.82
C SER A 675 -14.46 5.95 9.52
N LEU A 676 -15.02 6.94 8.81
CA LEU A 676 -15.54 8.16 9.46
C LEU A 676 -16.76 7.89 10.35
N LEU A 677 -17.39 6.74 10.15
CA LEU A 677 -18.58 6.33 10.89
C LEU A 677 -18.23 5.49 12.12
N LEU A 678 -16.95 5.17 12.29
CA LEU A 678 -16.46 4.47 13.45
C LEU A 678 -16.48 5.38 14.69
N PRO A 679 -16.73 4.83 15.88
CA PRO A 679 -17.01 5.55 17.12
C PRO A 679 -15.75 6.13 17.80
N PHE A 680 -14.96 6.90 17.07
CA PHE A 680 -13.84 7.64 17.66
C PHE A 680 -14.32 8.63 18.72
N ILE A 681 -13.46 8.97 19.69
CA ILE A 681 -13.77 9.99 20.71
C ILE A 681 -14.12 11.31 20.01
N ASP A 682 -13.28 11.70 19.05
CA ASP A 682 -13.50 12.77 18.10
C ASP A 682 -12.79 12.47 16.78
N VAL A 683 -13.20 13.17 15.72
CA VAL A 683 -12.58 13.14 14.41
C VAL A 683 -12.18 14.56 14.06
N ASN A 684 -10.87 14.82 14.05
CA ASN A 684 -10.29 16.12 13.80
C ASN A 684 -9.76 16.18 12.37
N PHE A 685 -10.39 16.99 11.53
CA PHE A 685 -9.91 17.30 10.19
C PHE A 685 -8.99 18.52 10.22
N PHE A 686 -7.89 18.49 9.47
CA PHE A 686 -6.96 19.61 9.34
C PHE A 686 -7.01 20.14 7.91
N VAL A 687 -7.43 21.39 7.73
CA VAL A 687 -7.70 22.00 6.40
C VAL A 687 -7.14 23.39 6.28
N TYR A 688 -6.91 23.82 5.03
CA TYR A 688 -6.66 25.22 4.71
C TYR A 688 -7.98 25.95 4.40
N PRO A 689 -8.08 27.27 4.63
CA PRO A 689 -9.27 28.06 4.24
C PRO A 689 -9.50 28.03 2.72
N GLY A 690 -10.70 28.40 2.28
CA GLY A 690 -11.09 28.43 0.87
C GLY A 690 -11.60 27.09 0.35
N ARG A 691 -11.17 26.67 -0.84
CA ARG A 691 -11.69 25.47 -1.53
C ARG A 691 -11.53 24.19 -0.72
N ASN A 692 -10.41 24.02 -0.01
CA ASN A 692 -10.18 22.84 0.84
C ASN A 692 -11.21 22.76 1.98
N MET A 693 -11.50 23.90 2.63
CA MET A 693 -12.53 24.02 3.66
C MET A 693 -13.95 23.81 3.10
N LYS A 694 -14.27 24.41 1.94
CA LYS A 694 -15.56 24.23 1.25
C LYS A 694 -15.86 22.76 0.99
N ARG A 695 -14.87 22.01 0.49
CA ARG A 695 -14.99 20.56 0.22
C ARG A 695 -15.25 19.78 1.50
N LEU A 696 -14.53 20.06 2.58
CA LEU A 696 -14.72 19.37 3.85
C LEU A 696 -16.10 19.67 4.45
N ALA A 697 -16.54 20.93 4.46
CA ALA A 697 -17.84 21.33 4.99
C ALA A 697 -18.99 20.58 4.31
N ALA A 698 -18.92 20.41 2.99
CA ALA A 698 -19.88 19.62 2.23
C ALA A 698 -19.86 18.13 2.65
N GLN A 699 -18.67 17.54 2.81
CA GLN A 699 -18.52 16.14 3.24
C GLN A 699 -19.08 15.90 4.66
N THR A 700 -18.73 16.77 5.61
CA THR A 700 -19.20 16.66 7.00
C THR A 700 -20.71 16.84 7.08
N ALA A 701 -21.30 17.77 6.32
CA ALA A 701 -22.74 17.98 6.30
C ALA A 701 -23.52 16.74 5.82
N VAL A 702 -23.00 16.01 4.83
CA VAL A 702 -23.61 14.76 4.34
C VAL A 702 -23.54 13.67 5.41
N ILE A 703 -22.38 13.48 6.05
CA ILE A 703 -22.20 12.48 7.11
C ILE A 703 -23.15 12.78 8.27
N GLU A 704 -23.25 14.03 8.71
CA GLU A 704 -24.12 14.41 9.81
C GLU A 704 -25.60 14.16 9.51
N LYS A 705 -26.07 14.47 8.30
CA LYS A 705 -27.44 14.19 7.87
C LYS A 705 -27.73 12.68 7.83
N LEU A 706 -26.78 11.86 7.38
CA LEU A 706 -26.89 10.39 7.42
C LEU A 706 -26.96 9.85 8.85
N PHE A 707 -26.30 10.53 9.81
CA PHE A 707 -26.26 10.13 11.21
C PHE A 707 -27.35 10.71 12.10
N SER A 708 -28.07 11.72 11.62
CA SER A 708 -29.14 12.39 12.35
C SER A 708 -30.19 11.40 12.88
N ASN A 709 -30.60 11.58 14.13
CA ASN A 709 -31.76 10.90 14.71
C ASN A 709 -33.09 11.47 14.20
N HIS A 710 -33.06 12.67 13.61
CA HIS A 710 -34.24 13.33 13.05
C HIS A 710 -34.39 13.00 11.57
N PRO A 711 -35.62 12.67 11.12
CA PRO A 711 -35.94 12.51 9.71
C PRO A 711 -35.46 13.70 8.90
N ASN A 712 -34.74 13.40 7.84
CA ASN A 712 -34.31 14.34 6.83
C ASN A 712 -34.26 13.61 5.49
N GLU A 713 -34.13 14.37 4.40
CA GLU A 713 -34.16 13.84 3.04
C GLU A 713 -33.18 12.67 2.83
N ILE A 714 -32.01 12.72 3.48
CA ILE A 714 -30.96 11.70 3.40
C ILE A 714 -31.35 10.44 4.17
N SER A 715 -31.78 10.59 5.42
CA SER A 715 -32.17 9.45 6.25
C SER A 715 -33.40 8.74 5.71
N ASP A 716 -34.30 9.48 5.08
CA ASP A 716 -35.58 8.97 4.59
C ASP A 716 -35.39 8.22 3.28
N ALA A 717 -34.53 8.71 2.37
CA ALA A 717 -34.20 8.01 1.14
C ALA A 717 -33.44 6.68 1.39
N ASP A 718 -32.47 6.67 2.32
CA ASP A 718 -31.75 5.45 2.74
C ASP A 718 -32.69 4.40 3.36
N LEU A 719 -33.64 4.84 4.21
CA LEU A 719 -34.64 3.96 4.81
C LEU A 719 -35.62 3.43 3.75
N ASN A 720 -36.14 4.29 2.87
CA ASN A 720 -37.11 3.90 1.85
C ASN A 720 -36.53 2.92 0.84
N MET A 721 -35.28 3.12 0.38
CA MET A 721 -34.59 2.15 -0.46
C MET A 721 -34.44 0.80 0.25
N SER A 722 -34.09 0.81 1.54
CA SER A 722 -34.01 -0.42 2.32
C SER A 722 -35.38 -1.11 2.44
N LEU A 723 -36.45 -0.36 2.66
CA LEU A 723 -37.80 -0.94 2.74
C LEU A 723 -38.29 -1.51 1.40
N GLU A 724 -37.99 -0.83 0.29
CA GLU A 724 -38.33 -1.26 -1.07
C GLU A 724 -37.57 -2.53 -1.47
N MET A 725 -36.27 -2.57 -1.23
CA MET A 725 -35.45 -3.73 -1.63
C MET A 725 -35.70 -4.93 -0.73
N ASN A 726 -36.12 -4.72 0.53
CA ASN A 726 -36.47 -5.78 1.48
C ASN A 726 -37.95 -6.16 1.46
N ASN A 727 -38.60 -6.17 0.29
CA ASN A 727 -40.03 -6.42 0.16
C ASN A 727 -40.49 -7.84 0.60
N ARG A 728 -39.57 -8.75 0.93
CA ARG A 728 -39.86 -10.07 1.51
C ARG A 728 -39.77 -10.12 3.04
N ILE A 729 -39.38 -9.03 3.72
CA ILE A 729 -39.49 -8.93 5.18
C ILE A 729 -40.97 -8.88 5.57
N PRO A 730 -41.44 -9.68 6.54
CA PRO A 730 -42.82 -9.62 7.03
C PRO A 730 -43.21 -8.19 7.42
N SER A 731 -44.37 -7.72 6.95
CA SER A 731 -44.86 -6.34 7.15
C SER A 731 -44.90 -5.91 8.61
N GLU A 732 -45.16 -6.85 9.53
CA GLU A 732 -45.19 -6.66 10.98
C GLU A 732 -43.85 -6.25 11.60
N ARG A 733 -42.73 -6.49 10.88
CA ARG A 733 -41.36 -6.20 11.33
C ARG A 733 -40.72 -5.02 10.60
N ARG A 734 -41.47 -4.34 9.72
CA ARG A 734 -40.94 -3.19 8.97
C ARG A 734 -41.08 -1.93 9.82
N PRO A 735 -40.02 -1.12 9.97
CA PRO A 735 -40.19 0.21 10.54
C PRO A 735 -41.15 1.04 9.69
N LYS A 736 -41.92 1.92 10.33
CA LYS A 736 -42.90 2.78 9.64
C LYS A 736 -42.20 3.60 8.56
N SER A 737 -42.64 3.47 7.31
CA SER A 737 -42.18 4.28 6.19
C SER A 737 -42.37 5.78 6.50
N ARG A 738 -41.37 6.59 6.18
CA ARG A 738 -41.41 8.04 6.36
C ARG A 738 -42.02 8.70 5.09
N PRO A 739 -42.65 9.88 5.20
CA PRO A 739 -43.28 10.53 4.06
C PRO A 739 -42.30 10.69 2.89
N ALA A 740 -42.82 10.60 1.66
CA ALA A 740 -42.01 10.74 0.45
C ALA A 740 -41.27 12.09 0.43
N VAL A 741 -39.98 12.05 0.09
CA VAL A 741 -39.15 13.24 -0.09
C VAL A 741 -39.75 14.07 -1.23
N LYS A 742 -40.26 15.27 -0.92
CA LYS A 742 -40.94 16.16 -1.90
C LYS A 742 -39.95 16.82 -2.87
N THR A 743 -38.68 16.83 -2.54
CA THR A 743 -37.57 17.27 -3.37
C THR A 743 -37.14 16.09 -4.21
N ALA A 744 -37.48 16.13 -5.51
CA ALA A 744 -36.90 15.23 -6.48
C ALA A 744 -35.38 15.45 -6.45
N LEU A 745 -34.68 14.61 -5.69
CA LEU A 745 -33.29 14.29 -5.98
C LEU A 745 -33.25 14.02 -7.49
N VAL A 746 -32.43 14.74 -8.25
CA VAL A 746 -32.35 14.53 -9.69
C VAL A 746 -31.95 13.07 -9.90
N ASP A 747 -32.95 12.23 -10.17
CA ASP A 747 -32.79 10.79 -10.30
C ASP A 747 -32.03 10.54 -11.60
N ASN A 748 -30.70 10.41 -11.48
CA ASN A 748 -29.97 9.64 -12.47
C ASN A 748 -30.31 8.16 -12.20
N PRO A 749 -30.80 7.40 -13.19
CA PRO A 749 -31.31 6.04 -13.01
C PRO A 749 -30.27 4.99 -12.58
N GLY A 750 -29.07 5.42 -12.17
CA GLY A 750 -28.00 4.60 -11.64
C GLY A 750 -27.28 5.22 -10.45
N ASP A 751 -27.79 6.23 -9.76
CA ASP A 751 -27.17 6.73 -8.52
C ASP A 751 -27.90 6.15 -7.29
N SER A 752 -27.16 5.68 -6.27
CA SER A 752 -27.80 5.37 -4.98
C SER A 752 -28.26 6.67 -4.29
N PRO A 753 -29.19 6.62 -3.32
CA PRO A 753 -29.56 7.80 -2.54
C PRO A 753 -28.33 8.53 -1.97
N ILE A 754 -27.33 7.80 -1.49
CA ILE A 754 -26.09 8.38 -0.94
C ILE A 754 -25.25 9.06 -2.05
N ASP A 755 -25.18 8.48 -3.25
CA ASP A 755 -24.43 9.07 -4.38
C ASP A 755 -25.06 10.38 -4.85
N ILE A 756 -26.39 10.41 -4.98
CA ILE A 756 -27.12 11.63 -5.36
C ILE A 756 -26.90 12.72 -4.31
N LEU A 757 -26.76 12.35 -3.04
CA LEU A 757 -26.58 13.29 -1.94
C LEU A 757 -25.16 13.81 -1.79
N ILE A 758 -24.14 12.99 -2.06
CA ILE A 758 -22.76 13.45 -2.14
C ILE A 758 -22.60 14.38 -3.33
N LYS A 759 -23.19 14.01 -4.48
CA LYS A 759 -23.24 14.87 -5.67
C LYS A 759 -23.97 16.16 -5.36
N ASN A 760 -25.21 16.10 -4.89
CA ASN A 760 -25.97 17.29 -4.58
C ASN A 760 -25.27 18.11 -3.50
N GLY A 761 -24.68 17.54 -2.46
CA GLY A 761 -23.88 18.28 -1.48
C GLY A 761 -22.67 19.00 -2.09
N GLN A 762 -22.05 18.42 -3.12
CA GLN A 762 -20.96 19.04 -3.89
C GLN A 762 -21.47 20.09 -4.91
N TYR A 763 -22.66 19.89 -5.51
CA TYR A 763 -23.19 20.70 -6.61
C TYR A 763 -24.28 21.73 -6.22
N SER A 764 -24.85 21.64 -5.01
CA SER A 764 -26.02 22.44 -4.56
C SER A 764 -25.67 23.78 -3.93
N HIS A 765 -24.40 24.10 -3.72
CA HIS A 765 -23.98 25.45 -3.35
C HIS A 765 -23.85 26.30 -4.62
N GLY A 766 -24.94 27.03 -4.91
CA GLY A 766 -25.16 27.82 -6.11
C GLY A 766 -23.92 28.60 -6.54
N GLY A 767 -23.46 28.28 -7.76
CA GLY A 767 -22.15 28.66 -8.28
C GLY A 767 -21.23 27.46 -8.47
N SER A 768 -21.75 26.30 -8.88
CA SER A 768 -20.92 25.18 -9.34
C SER A 768 -20.19 25.63 -10.59
N ASP A 769 -18.95 26.10 -10.42
CA ASP A 769 -18.04 26.35 -11.52
C ASP A 769 -17.97 25.08 -12.37
N GLN A 770 -17.98 25.23 -13.70
CA GLN A 770 -17.61 24.17 -14.66
C GLN A 770 -16.26 23.47 -14.31
N LYS A 771 -15.52 24.03 -13.35
CA LYS A 771 -14.24 23.63 -12.81
C LYS A 771 -14.31 22.40 -11.89
N ASP A 772 -15.29 22.32 -10.99
CA ASP A 772 -15.48 21.13 -10.13
C ASP A 772 -15.89 19.90 -10.98
N GLU A 773 -16.67 20.14 -12.04
CA GLU A 773 -16.98 19.12 -13.07
C GLU A 773 -15.74 18.71 -13.87
N ARG A 774 -14.84 19.63 -14.25
CA ARG A 774 -13.58 19.32 -14.95
C ARG A 774 -12.58 18.56 -14.08
N GLU A 775 -12.50 18.88 -12.79
CA GLU A 775 -11.68 18.13 -11.82
C GLU A 775 -12.18 16.69 -11.67
N LEU A 776 -13.50 16.53 -11.58
CA LEU A 776 -14.14 15.22 -11.61
C LEU A 776 -13.80 14.49 -12.91
N MET A 777 -13.99 15.12 -14.09
CA MET A 777 -13.68 14.59 -15.44
C MET A 777 -12.23 14.13 -15.59
N THR A 778 -11.28 14.86 -15.01
CA THR A 778 -9.85 14.55 -15.14
C THR A 778 -9.42 13.39 -14.22
N LEU A 779 -10.00 13.28 -13.02
CA LEU A 779 -9.91 12.06 -12.20
C LEU A 779 -10.49 10.85 -12.93
N LYS A 780 -11.59 11.03 -13.67
CA LYS A 780 -12.19 9.97 -14.49
C LYS A 780 -11.22 9.40 -15.49
N ASP A 781 -10.47 10.27 -16.18
CA ASP A 781 -9.53 9.89 -17.23
C ASP A 781 -8.27 9.25 -16.65
N ILE A 782 -7.78 9.76 -15.51
CA ILE A 782 -6.62 9.17 -14.79
C ILE A 782 -6.97 7.77 -14.30
N PHE A 783 -8.13 7.59 -13.66
CA PHE A 783 -8.56 6.28 -13.16
C PHE A 783 -9.10 5.35 -14.25
N ARG A 784 -9.70 5.85 -15.34
CA ARG A 784 -10.00 5.03 -16.53
C ARG A 784 -8.73 4.43 -17.10
N LYS A 785 -7.62 5.16 -17.12
CA LYS A 785 -6.36 4.68 -17.68
C LYS A 785 -5.54 3.83 -16.71
N ILE A 786 -5.59 4.10 -15.41
CA ILE A 786 -5.06 3.19 -14.38
C ILE A 786 -5.85 1.88 -14.35
N GLY A 787 -7.18 1.93 -14.53
CA GLY A 787 -8.04 0.74 -14.67
C GLY A 787 -7.98 0.07 -16.04
N ALA A 788 -7.56 0.77 -17.10
CA ALA A 788 -7.35 0.22 -18.44
C ALA A 788 -5.99 -0.48 -18.62
N GLY A 789 -5.23 -0.68 -17.53
CA GLY A 789 -4.10 -1.63 -17.50
C GLY A 789 -4.53 -3.10 -17.63
N GLY A 790 -5.83 -3.40 -17.74
CA GLY A 790 -6.35 -4.76 -17.81
C GLY A 790 -7.39 -4.95 -18.92
N THR A 791 -7.00 -4.71 -20.17
CA THR A 791 -7.35 -5.54 -21.35
C THR A 791 -6.68 -4.91 -22.57
N ARG A 792 -5.42 -5.25 -22.84
CA ARG A 792 -5.00 -5.29 -24.25
C ARG A 792 -5.84 -6.41 -24.87
N LYS A 793 -6.72 -6.04 -25.80
CA LYS A 793 -7.33 -6.99 -26.73
C LYS A 793 -6.21 -7.87 -27.26
N SER A 794 -6.39 -9.18 -27.13
CA SER A 794 -5.63 -10.18 -27.86
C SER A 794 -5.59 -9.75 -29.34
N PRO A 795 -4.41 -9.57 -29.95
CA PRO A 795 -4.29 -9.91 -31.35
C PRO A 795 -4.55 -11.42 -31.40
N GLY A 796 -5.68 -11.79 -32.00
CA GLY A 796 -6.02 -13.19 -32.17
C GLY A 796 -4.91 -13.94 -32.91
N ASN A 797 -4.73 -15.20 -32.53
CA ASN A 797 -4.18 -16.29 -33.34
C ASN A 797 -3.43 -15.88 -34.61
N GLU A 798 -2.20 -15.41 -34.45
CA GLU A 798 -1.13 -15.85 -35.33
C GLU A 798 -0.19 -16.68 -34.46
N GLN A 799 -0.29 -17.98 -34.72
CA GLN A 799 0.68 -19.03 -34.42
C GLN A 799 1.81 -18.60 -33.48
N SER A 800 1.75 -19.13 -32.26
CA SER A 800 2.92 -19.52 -31.49
C SER A 800 3.89 -20.29 -32.38
N SER A 801 4.70 -19.57 -33.15
CA SER A 801 5.82 -20.11 -33.88
C SER A 801 7.03 -20.04 -32.96
N SER A 802 7.26 -21.18 -32.30
CA SER A 802 8.52 -21.58 -31.67
C SER A 802 8.91 -20.92 -30.33
N ARG A 803 8.24 -21.32 -29.24
CA ARG A 803 9.04 -21.85 -28.12
C ARG A 803 9.42 -23.28 -28.48
N ALA A 804 10.39 -23.41 -29.38
CA ALA A 804 11.16 -24.64 -29.44
C ALA A 804 11.73 -24.88 -28.04
N SER A 805 11.64 -26.11 -27.53
CA SER A 805 12.26 -26.56 -26.30
C SER A 805 13.67 -25.99 -26.17
N ARG A 806 13.88 -24.96 -25.34
CA ARG A 806 15.22 -24.58 -24.95
C ARG A 806 15.71 -25.70 -24.04
N GLU A 807 16.71 -26.44 -24.49
CA GLU A 807 17.47 -27.37 -23.65
C GLU A 807 17.82 -26.66 -22.33
N ALA A 808 17.67 -27.33 -21.20
CA ALA A 808 18.00 -26.75 -19.90
C ALA A 808 19.33 -27.33 -19.42
N ILE A 809 20.23 -26.47 -18.95
CA ILE A 809 21.50 -26.88 -18.36
C ILE A 809 21.26 -27.10 -16.87
N THR A 810 21.66 -28.29 -16.40
CA THR A 810 21.54 -28.64 -14.98
C THR A 810 22.89 -28.42 -14.28
N LEU A 811 22.90 -27.53 -13.31
CA LEU A 811 24.03 -27.22 -12.46
C LEU A 811 23.87 -27.93 -11.11
N ARG A 812 24.87 -28.69 -10.68
CA ARG A 812 24.98 -29.12 -9.28
C ARG A 812 25.68 -28.00 -8.51
N ILE A 813 25.07 -27.52 -7.44
CA ILE A 813 25.51 -26.32 -6.71
C ILE A 813 25.68 -26.58 -5.22
N LEU A 814 26.67 -25.94 -4.60
CA LEU A 814 26.91 -25.90 -3.17
C LEU A 814 26.46 -24.55 -2.61
N MET A 815 25.50 -24.58 -1.71
CA MET A 815 24.98 -23.39 -1.05
C MET A 815 25.92 -22.90 0.07
N ALA A 816 25.81 -21.63 0.45
CA ALA A 816 26.64 -21.03 1.51
C ALA A 816 26.49 -21.70 2.90
N ASN A 817 25.38 -22.41 3.15
CA ASN A 817 25.15 -23.21 4.36
C ASN A 817 25.75 -24.63 4.30
N GLY A 818 26.44 -24.99 3.20
CA GLY A 818 27.05 -26.29 2.98
C GLY A 818 26.14 -27.35 2.35
N SER A 819 24.88 -27.06 2.00
CA SER A 819 24.00 -28.02 1.35
C SER A 819 24.20 -28.09 -0.16
N GLU A 820 24.27 -29.29 -0.73
CA GLU A 820 24.25 -29.51 -2.17
C GLU A 820 22.81 -29.47 -2.72
N SER A 821 22.61 -28.83 -3.87
CA SER A 821 21.35 -28.76 -4.59
C SER A 821 21.59 -28.83 -6.10
N THR A 822 20.54 -28.94 -6.90
CA THR A 822 20.60 -28.90 -8.37
C THR A 822 19.73 -27.78 -8.89
N ALA A 823 20.29 -26.91 -9.73
CA ALA A 823 19.61 -25.82 -10.41
C ALA A 823 19.48 -26.13 -11.90
N SER A 824 18.27 -26.07 -12.45
CA SER A 824 18.01 -26.25 -13.88
C SER A 824 17.70 -24.91 -14.51
N ILE A 825 18.52 -24.47 -15.45
CA ILE A 825 18.46 -23.12 -16.02
C ILE A 825 18.41 -23.22 -17.54
N GLY A 826 17.53 -22.43 -18.16
CA GLY A 826 17.37 -22.43 -19.62
C GLY A 826 18.66 -22.08 -20.35
N LYS A 827 18.98 -22.80 -21.43
CA LYS A 827 20.09 -22.45 -22.33
C LYS A 827 19.89 -21.04 -22.89
N GLY A 828 20.98 -20.27 -22.98
CA GLY A 828 20.97 -18.84 -23.29
C GLY A 828 20.75 -17.88 -22.09
N THR A 829 20.29 -18.35 -20.92
CA THR A 829 20.11 -17.50 -19.74
C THR A 829 21.43 -16.92 -19.24
N ILE A 830 21.42 -15.66 -18.83
CA ILE A 830 22.62 -14.95 -18.38
C ILE A 830 22.65 -14.88 -16.84
N ILE A 831 23.76 -15.35 -16.27
CA ILE A 831 24.01 -15.46 -14.83
C ILE A 831 25.22 -14.61 -14.44
N ARG A 832 25.20 -14.06 -13.22
CA ARG A 832 26.33 -13.36 -12.63
C ARG A 832 27.28 -14.36 -11.98
N VAL A 833 28.54 -14.33 -12.38
CA VAL A 833 29.65 -15.13 -11.85
C VAL A 833 30.63 -14.20 -11.13
N LEU A 834 31.01 -14.52 -9.89
CA LEU A 834 31.99 -13.76 -9.12
C LEU A 834 33.41 -14.13 -9.56
N GLN A 835 34.14 -13.17 -10.13
CA GLN A 835 35.56 -13.28 -10.48
C GLN A 835 36.33 -12.10 -9.88
N GLU A 836 37.43 -12.37 -9.18
CA GLU A 836 38.37 -11.34 -8.68
C GLU A 836 37.69 -10.18 -7.90
N LYS A 837 36.61 -10.48 -7.16
CA LYS A 837 35.75 -9.55 -6.39
C LYS A 837 34.73 -8.73 -7.20
N GLU A 838 34.62 -8.96 -8.50
CA GLU A 838 33.60 -8.36 -9.36
C GLU A 838 32.64 -9.41 -9.90
N TYR A 839 31.39 -9.02 -10.17
CA TYR A 839 30.39 -9.90 -10.78
C TYR A 839 30.39 -9.72 -12.30
N VAL A 840 30.83 -10.75 -13.00
CA VAL A 840 30.87 -10.82 -14.47
C VAL A 840 29.63 -11.55 -14.97
N MET A 841 29.04 -11.07 -16.06
CA MET A 841 27.88 -11.71 -16.68
C MET A 841 28.35 -12.83 -17.63
N ARG A 842 27.86 -14.06 -17.45
CA ARG A 842 28.10 -15.16 -18.40
C ARG A 842 26.80 -15.85 -18.78
N ARG A 843 26.76 -16.46 -19.97
CA ARG A 843 25.66 -17.39 -20.28
C ARG A 843 25.84 -18.64 -19.41
N VAL A 844 24.75 -19.27 -19.03
CA VAL A 844 24.79 -20.49 -18.20
C VAL A 844 25.55 -21.65 -18.87
N GLU A 845 25.63 -21.63 -20.21
CA GLU A 845 26.47 -22.52 -21.03
C GLU A 845 27.97 -22.37 -20.80
N ASP A 846 28.42 -21.18 -20.37
CA ASP A 846 29.84 -20.84 -20.19
C ASP A 846 30.24 -20.81 -18.69
N VAL A 847 29.40 -21.38 -17.83
CA VAL A 847 29.69 -21.53 -16.39
C VAL A 847 30.49 -22.82 -16.20
N GLU A 848 31.55 -22.77 -15.40
CA GLU A 848 32.43 -23.91 -15.14
C GLU A 848 32.31 -24.40 -13.68
N ALA A 849 32.69 -25.65 -13.42
CA ALA A 849 32.78 -26.17 -12.06
C ALA A 849 33.83 -25.37 -11.25
N GLY A 850 33.43 -24.87 -10.09
CA GLY A 850 34.20 -23.98 -9.24
C GLY A 850 33.71 -22.52 -9.25
N ASP A 851 32.93 -22.11 -10.25
CA ASP A 851 32.42 -20.74 -10.36
C ASP A 851 31.43 -20.41 -9.23
N MET A 852 31.55 -19.21 -8.67
CA MET A 852 30.61 -18.67 -7.70
C MET A 852 29.53 -17.87 -8.44
N ILE A 853 28.26 -18.28 -8.35
CA ILE A 853 27.17 -17.67 -9.12
C ILE A 853 26.10 -17.03 -8.25
N LEU A 854 25.39 -16.05 -8.82
CA LEU A 854 24.20 -15.43 -8.24
C LEU A 854 22.97 -15.71 -9.10
N TYR A 855 21.88 -16.13 -8.48
CA TYR A 855 20.59 -16.34 -9.15
C TYR A 855 19.39 -16.06 -8.21
N LEU A 856 18.18 -15.99 -8.77
CA LEU A 856 16.95 -15.80 -7.99
C LEU A 856 16.27 -17.15 -7.69
N SER A 857 15.83 -17.31 -6.44
CA SER A 857 14.97 -18.40 -5.99
C SER A 857 13.52 -18.17 -6.42
N VAL A 858 13.21 -18.37 -7.70
CA VAL A 858 11.86 -18.36 -8.29
C VAL A 858 11.57 -19.69 -8.99
N GLU A 859 10.28 -20.01 -9.21
CA GLU A 859 9.80 -21.32 -9.71
C GLU A 859 10.45 -21.73 -11.05
N THR A 860 10.72 -20.76 -11.91
CA THR A 860 11.63 -20.89 -13.06
C THR A 860 12.96 -20.27 -12.65
N MET A 861 13.99 -21.07 -12.35
CA MET A 861 15.29 -20.53 -11.95
C MET A 861 15.88 -19.69 -13.09
N GLU A 862 15.68 -18.37 -13.01
CA GLU A 862 16.04 -17.38 -14.02
C GLU A 862 17.18 -16.47 -13.53
N GLY A 863 17.95 -15.93 -14.48
CA GLY A 863 18.98 -14.94 -14.18
C GLY A 863 18.38 -13.66 -13.60
N ILE A 864 19.03 -13.07 -12.59
CA ILE A 864 18.53 -11.87 -11.88
C ILE A 864 18.23 -10.73 -12.85
N ASP A 865 19.12 -10.51 -13.81
CA ASP A 865 18.97 -9.47 -14.81
C ASP A 865 17.81 -9.77 -15.77
N GLU A 866 17.55 -11.03 -16.11
CA GLU A 866 16.48 -11.42 -17.04
C GLU A 866 15.09 -11.27 -16.40
N TYR A 867 14.96 -11.56 -15.11
CA TYR A 867 13.73 -11.36 -14.34
C TYR A 867 13.24 -9.90 -14.36
N PHE A 868 14.15 -8.93 -14.19
CA PHE A 868 13.78 -7.51 -14.16
C PHE A 868 13.71 -6.87 -15.54
N ILE A 869 14.53 -7.34 -16.47
CA ILE A 869 14.58 -6.76 -17.81
C ILE A 869 13.38 -7.24 -18.64
N ARG A 870 12.90 -8.48 -18.46
CA ARG A 870 11.81 -9.06 -19.27
C ARG A 870 10.54 -8.21 -19.22
N ASP A 871 10.00 -7.97 -18.04
CA ASP A 871 8.74 -7.25 -17.88
C ASP A 871 8.88 -5.81 -18.39
N TYR A 872 10.01 -5.16 -18.09
CA TYR A 872 10.31 -3.82 -18.58
C TYR A 872 10.48 -3.76 -20.10
N ALA A 873 11.15 -4.76 -20.70
CA ALA A 873 11.40 -4.82 -22.13
C ALA A 873 10.12 -5.18 -22.90
N GLU A 874 9.28 -6.08 -22.38
CA GLU A 874 7.98 -6.43 -22.95
C GLU A 874 6.98 -5.26 -22.87
N GLU A 875 6.93 -4.54 -21.75
CA GLU A 875 6.10 -3.35 -21.59
C GLU A 875 6.51 -2.22 -22.55
N ASN A 876 7.80 -2.07 -22.81
CA ASN A 876 8.36 -1.00 -23.65
C ASN A 876 8.69 -1.44 -25.08
N SER A 877 8.29 -2.66 -25.50
CA SER A 877 8.59 -3.24 -26.82
C SER A 877 10.09 -3.20 -27.19
N ILE A 878 10.97 -3.41 -26.22
CA ILE A 878 12.43 -3.43 -26.39
C ILE A 878 12.88 -4.85 -26.72
N SER A 879 13.52 -5.04 -27.88
CA SER A 879 14.17 -6.31 -28.20
C SER A 879 15.58 -6.36 -27.61
N LEU A 880 15.79 -7.23 -26.62
CA LEU A 880 17.09 -7.38 -25.97
C LEU A 880 18.17 -7.91 -26.92
N ASP A 881 17.78 -8.80 -27.83
CA ASP A 881 18.67 -9.32 -28.86
C ASP A 881 19.15 -8.20 -29.81
N MET A 882 18.29 -7.21 -30.08
CA MET A 882 18.67 -6.01 -30.84
C MET A 882 19.63 -5.12 -30.05
N VAL A 883 19.35 -4.87 -28.76
CA VAL A 883 20.21 -4.01 -27.89
C VAL A 883 21.61 -4.60 -27.73
N TYR A 884 21.74 -5.92 -27.58
CA TYR A 884 23.05 -6.57 -27.46
C TYR A 884 23.73 -6.85 -28.80
N GLY A 885 22.97 -6.81 -29.90
CA GLY A 885 23.42 -7.22 -31.23
C GLY A 885 24.71 -6.53 -31.69
N ALA A 886 24.92 -5.26 -31.34
CA ALA A 886 26.12 -4.51 -31.74
C ALA A 886 27.40 -5.06 -31.10
N PHE A 887 27.40 -5.29 -29.80
CA PHE A 887 28.56 -5.82 -29.08
C PHE A 887 28.75 -7.32 -29.33
N ASP A 888 27.67 -8.09 -29.42
CA ASP A 888 27.75 -9.52 -29.76
C ASP A 888 28.32 -9.73 -31.17
N SER A 889 27.90 -8.91 -32.14
CA SER A 889 28.43 -8.97 -33.51
C SER A 889 29.90 -8.59 -33.56
N LEU A 890 30.30 -7.53 -32.85
CA LEU A 890 31.70 -7.10 -32.73
C LEU A 890 32.57 -8.19 -32.08
N GLY A 891 32.11 -8.80 -30.99
CA GLY A 891 32.82 -9.87 -30.29
C GLY A 891 33.01 -11.11 -31.14
N LYS A 892 31.95 -11.56 -31.82
CA LYS A 892 32.00 -12.69 -32.78
C LYS A 892 32.96 -12.38 -33.93
N PHE A 893 32.87 -11.19 -34.53
CA PHE A 893 33.72 -10.75 -35.64
C PHE A 893 35.21 -10.78 -35.26
N ILE A 894 35.56 -10.09 -34.18
CA ILE A 894 36.95 -9.99 -33.74
C ILE A 894 37.51 -11.37 -33.37
N SER A 895 36.74 -12.21 -32.67
CA SER A 895 37.19 -13.56 -32.28
C SER A 895 37.36 -14.51 -33.47
N ALA A 896 36.61 -14.29 -34.55
CA ALA A 896 36.68 -15.10 -35.77
C ALA A 896 37.87 -14.65 -36.64
N VAL A 897 38.00 -13.34 -36.88
CA VAL A 897 39.04 -12.78 -37.75
C VAL A 897 40.45 -12.93 -37.16
N GLN A 898 40.62 -12.83 -35.84
CA GLN A 898 41.93 -13.03 -35.19
C GLN A 898 42.51 -14.44 -35.36
N LYS A 899 41.68 -15.42 -35.73
CA LYS A 899 42.14 -16.80 -35.99
C LYS A 899 42.71 -16.97 -37.39
N ILE A 900 42.49 -16.01 -38.29
CA ILE A 900 42.98 -16.03 -39.67
C ILE A 900 44.47 -15.68 -39.67
N LYS A 901 45.27 -16.60 -40.20
CA LYS A 901 46.69 -16.42 -40.56
C LYS A 901 46.84 -16.50 -42.08
N ALA A 902 47.95 -15.99 -42.62
CA ALA A 902 48.25 -15.98 -44.06
C ALA A 902 48.08 -17.37 -44.74
N ASP A 903 48.40 -18.46 -44.04
CA ASP A 903 48.35 -19.84 -44.55
C ASP A 903 47.11 -20.65 -44.12
N THR A 904 46.08 -20.00 -43.57
CA THR A 904 44.87 -20.72 -43.12
C THR A 904 44.07 -21.24 -44.32
N GLU A 905 43.54 -22.46 -44.26
CA GLU A 905 42.73 -23.02 -45.36
C GLU A 905 41.23 -23.02 -45.02
N GLY A 906 40.44 -22.44 -45.94
CA GLY A 906 38.98 -22.34 -45.84
C GLY A 906 38.50 -21.26 -44.87
N HIS A 907 37.24 -20.82 -45.01
CA HIS A 907 36.67 -19.72 -44.22
C HIS A 907 35.86 -20.17 -43.00
N ARG A 908 35.95 -21.45 -42.59
CA ARG A 908 35.13 -22.07 -41.51
C ARG A 908 35.18 -21.36 -40.15
N MET A 909 36.25 -20.62 -39.85
CA MET A 909 36.34 -19.83 -38.62
C MET A 909 35.34 -18.66 -38.59
N LEU A 910 34.88 -18.22 -39.77
CA LEU A 910 33.88 -17.19 -39.95
C LEU A 910 32.44 -17.74 -39.92
N ASP A 911 32.23 -19.05 -39.77
CA ASP A 911 30.89 -19.66 -39.71
C ASP A 911 30.03 -19.09 -38.56
N LYS A 912 30.69 -18.54 -37.52
CA LYS A 912 30.03 -17.84 -36.41
C LYS A 912 29.42 -16.48 -36.80
N LEU A 913 29.75 -15.96 -37.98
CA LEU A 913 29.19 -14.72 -38.55
C LEU A 913 27.98 -15.09 -39.41
N GLU A 914 26.92 -15.53 -38.72
CA GLU A 914 25.71 -16.10 -39.32
C GLU A 914 24.98 -15.13 -40.27
N TRP A 915 25.18 -13.81 -40.11
CA TRP A 915 24.58 -12.76 -40.93
C TRP A 915 25.30 -12.52 -42.27
N LEU A 916 26.49 -13.10 -42.46
CA LEU A 916 27.19 -13.09 -43.75
C LEU A 916 26.87 -14.38 -44.51
N ASN A 917 26.62 -14.28 -45.82
CA ASN A 917 26.51 -15.46 -46.67
C ASN A 917 27.89 -16.05 -47.00
N ASP A 918 27.94 -17.27 -47.53
CA ASP A 918 29.22 -17.97 -47.79
C ASP A 918 30.15 -17.21 -48.75
N VAL A 919 29.59 -16.48 -49.72
CA VAL A 919 30.37 -15.63 -50.66
C VAL A 919 30.98 -14.43 -49.93
N GLU A 920 30.21 -13.76 -49.07
CA GLU A 920 30.67 -12.64 -48.24
C GLU A 920 31.71 -13.11 -47.22
N ARG A 921 31.55 -14.30 -46.62
CA ARG A 921 32.54 -14.90 -45.71
C ARG A 921 33.83 -15.26 -46.44
N GLU A 922 33.73 -15.87 -47.62
CA GLU A 922 34.89 -16.22 -48.43
C GLU A 922 35.65 -14.96 -48.89
N ALA A 923 34.94 -13.92 -49.34
CA ALA A 923 35.54 -12.64 -49.72
C ALA A 923 36.22 -11.94 -48.53
N LEU A 924 35.58 -11.90 -47.36
CA LEU A 924 36.16 -11.33 -46.14
C LEU A 924 37.40 -12.12 -45.70
N PHE A 925 37.34 -13.46 -45.73
CA PHE A 925 38.47 -14.33 -45.40
C PHE A 925 39.66 -14.11 -46.33
N LYS A 926 39.45 -14.16 -47.65
CA LYS A 926 40.48 -13.94 -48.66
C LYS A 926 41.05 -12.52 -48.56
N TYR A 927 40.21 -11.50 -48.34
CA TYR A 927 40.67 -10.13 -48.17
C TYR A 927 41.58 -9.97 -46.93
N ILE A 928 41.23 -10.59 -45.80
CA ILE A 928 42.09 -10.60 -44.61
C ILE A 928 43.40 -11.35 -44.89
N GLN A 929 43.41 -12.44 -45.66
CA GLN A 929 44.64 -13.13 -46.07
C GLN A 929 45.52 -12.27 -46.99
N TYR A 930 44.92 -11.57 -47.94
CA TYR A 930 45.60 -10.59 -48.79
C TYR A 930 46.28 -9.52 -47.93
N LEU A 931 45.54 -8.96 -46.97
CA LEU A 931 46.03 -7.99 -46.00
C LEU A 931 47.17 -8.51 -45.10
N LEU A 932 47.24 -9.83 -44.87
CA LEU A 932 48.32 -10.50 -44.13
C LEU A 932 49.51 -10.92 -45.01
N GLY A 933 49.49 -10.59 -46.32
CA GLY A 933 50.58 -10.86 -47.25
C GLY A 933 50.57 -12.26 -47.88
N SER A 934 49.41 -12.92 -47.98
CA SER A 934 49.31 -14.22 -48.64
C SER A 934 49.44 -14.09 -50.17
N GLU A 935 50.53 -14.62 -50.73
CA GLU A 935 50.80 -14.59 -52.19
C GLU A 935 49.72 -15.29 -53.02
N ARG A 936 48.97 -16.22 -52.42
CA ARG A 936 47.91 -17.01 -53.09
C ARG A 936 46.69 -16.20 -53.51
N VAL A 937 46.52 -14.98 -52.99
CA VAL A 937 45.30 -14.20 -53.10
C VAL A 937 45.49 -12.90 -53.89
N ILE A 938 46.74 -12.57 -54.24
CA ILE A 938 47.11 -11.31 -54.94
C ILE A 938 46.43 -11.23 -56.31
N ASP A 939 46.36 -12.34 -57.05
CA ASP A 939 45.81 -12.38 -58.41
C ASP A 939 44.26 -12.35 -58.46
N GLU A 940 43.59 -12.56 -57.32
CA GLU A 940 42.11 -12.58 -57.21
C GLU A 940 41.54 -11.32 -56.56
N ILE A 941 42.38 -10.34 -56.19
CA ILE A 941 41.99 -9.21 -55.34
C ILE A 941 40.81 -8.39 -55.89
N ASP A 942 40.74 -8.23 -57.21
CA ASP A 942 39.67 -7.48 -57.87
C ASP A 942 38.31 -8.17 -57.70
N SER A 943 38.27 -9.50 -57.88
CA SER A 943 37.06 -10.29 -57.68
C SER A 943 36.65 -10.40 -56.21
N ILE A 944 37.62 -10.32 -55.30
CA ILE A 944 37.39 -10.31 -53.85
C ILE A 944 36.76 -8.99 -53.41
N LEU A 945 37.28 -7.86 -53.90
CA LEU A 945 36.79 -6.53 -53.54
C LEU A 945 35.34 -6.29 -54.03
N ASP A 946 34.97 -6.84 -55.18
CA ASP A 946 33.60 -6.77 -55.71
C ASP A 946 32.58 -7.45 -54.78
N ASN A 947 33.00 -8.47 -54.04
CA ASN A 947 32.15 -9.25 -53.14
C ASN A 947 32.36 -8.92 -51.64
N LEU A 948 33.31 -8.04 -51.31
CA LEU A 948 33.60 -7.64 -49.94
C LEU A 948 32.54 -6.66 -49.42
N THR A 949 32.00 -6.89 -48.22
CA THR A 949 30.98 -6.00 -47.63
C THR A 949 31.45 -4.55 -47.44
N TRP A 950 32.75 -4.33 -47.25
CA TRP A 950 33.35 -3.02 -47.03
C TRP A 950 33.48 -2.15 -48.29
N SER A 951 33.50 -2.74 -49.49
CA SER A 951 33.66 -2.00 -50.76
C SER A 951 32.48 -1.10 -51.10
N LYS A 952 31.33 -1.31 -50.45
CA LYS A 952 30.14 -0.45 -50.55
C LYS A 952 30.31 0.90 -49.84
N TYR A 953 31.24 1.00 -48.91
CA TYR A 953 31.38 2.13 -48.00
C TYR A 953 32.77 2.77 -48.06
N LEU A 954 33.81 2.01 -48.45
CA LEU A 954 35.17 2.50 -48.64
C LEU A 954 35.58 2.42 -50.10
N GLY A 955 36.29 3.44 -50.57
CA GLY A 955 36.86 3.46 -51.92
C GLY A 955 37.89 2.35 -52.12
N ARG A 956 37.99 1.84 -53.36
CA ARG A 956 38.92 0.77 -53.74
C ARG A 956 40.38 1.10 -53.37
N ASP A 957 40.79 2.35 -53.59
CA ASP A 957 42.14 2.81 -53.25
C ASP A 957 42.43 2.74 -51.74
N TYR A 958 41.41 2.97 -50.89
CA TYR A 958 41.58 2.86 -49.44
C TYR A 958 41.77 1.40 -49.02
N LEU A 959 40.98 0.49 -49.60
CA LEU A 959 41.04 -0.95 -49.29
C LEU A 959 42.33 -1.61 -49.79
N LEU A 960 42.86 -1.19 -50.94
CA LEU A 960 44.13 -1.70 -51.46
C LEU A 960 45.33 -1.23 -50.62
N ASN A 961 45.29 0.01 -50.12
CA ASN A 961 46.37 0.61 -49.33
C ASN A 961 46.26 0.35 -47.81
N PHE A 962 45.21 -0.34 -47.34
CA PHE A 962 45.03 -0.62 -45.91
C PHE A 962 46.09 -1.56 -45.33
N GLY A 963 46.69 -2.42 -46.17
CA GLY A 963 47.70 -3.41 -45.76
C GLY A 963 48.90 -2.82 -45.00
N ASP A 964 49.31 -1.60 -45.35
CA ASP A 964 50.41 -0.89 -44.71
C ASP A 964 50.17 -0.60 -43.21
N CYS A 965 48.93 -0.68 -42.76
CA CYS A 965 48.53 -0.44 -41.37
C CYS A 965 48.59 -1.68 -40.48
N LEU A 966 48.90 -2.87 -41.01
CA LEU A 966 48.87 -4.15 -40.29
C LEU A 966 50.28 -4.61 -39.86
N LYS A 967 50.43 -4.96 -38.57
CA LYS A 967 51.65 -5.57 -38.02
C LYS A 967 51.66 -7.10 -38.17
N GLY A 968 51.35 -7.61 -39.36
CA GLY A 968 51.33 -9.05 -39.66
C GLY A 968 50.22 -9.86 -38.96
N ARG A 969 49.23 -9.19 -38.36
CA ARG A 969 48.01 -9.79 -37.77
C ARG A 969 46.87 -8.79 -37.83
N PHE A 970 45.63 -9.28 -37.90
CA PHE A 970 44.44 -8.45 -37.77
C PHE A 970 44.00 -8.38 -36.30
N ASP A 971 44.35 -7.30 -35.60
CA ASP A 971 44.01 -7.08 -34.19
C ASP A 971 43.01 -5.93 -33.98
N SER A 972 42.72 -5.59 -32.72
CA SER A 972 41.71 -4.58 -32.37
C SER A 972 42.06 -3.18 -32.89
N SER A 973 43.35 -2.86 -33.03
CA SER A 973 43.82 -1.59 -33.62
C SER A 973 43.55 -1.57 -35.13
N ALA A 974 43.76 -2.69 -35.83
CA ALA A 974 43.38 -2.81 -37.23
C ALA A 974 41.87 -2.66 -37.45
N ALA A 975 41.06 -3.31 -36.61
CA ALA A 975 39.60 -3.18 -36.64
C ALA A 975 39.15 -1.74 -36.34
N PHE A 976 39.83 -1.04 -35.43
CA PHE A 976 39.55 0.36 -35.10
C PHE A 976 39.73 1.27 -36.31
N LYS A 977 40.86 1.16 -37.03
CA LYS A 977 41.14 2.01 -38.20
C LYS A 977 40.09 1.86 -39.30
N ILE A 978 39.58 0.65 -39.52
CA ILE A 978 38.49 0.40 -40.47
C ILE A 978 37.17 0.99 -39.95
N ALA A 979 36.87 0.82 -38.66
CA ALA A 979 35.67 1.40 -38.06
C ALA A 979 35.69 2.94 -38.06
N GLU A 980 36.84 3.56 -37.82
CA GLU A 980 37.05 5.01 -37.91
C GLU A 980 36.75 5.51 -39.33
N ALA A 981 37.19 4.78 -40.36
CA ALA A 981 36.87 5.08 -41.74
C ALA A 981 35.36 4.96 -42.06
N PHE A 982 34.60 4.21 -41.27
CA PHE A 982 33.14 4.14 -41.33
C PHE A 982 32.42 5.20 -40.46
N GLY A 983 33.16 6.11 -39.82
CA GLY A 983 32.61 7.20 -39.02
C GLY A 983 32.51 6.93 -37.52
N LEU A 984 33.27 5.96 -36.98
CA LEU A 984 33.36 5.74 -35.54
C LEU A 984 34.02 6.95 -34.85
N SER A 985 33.33 7.57 -33.88
CA SER A 985 33.80 8.76 -33.14
C SER A 985 34.53 8.45 -31.83
N LEU A 986 34.71 7.17 -31.50
CA LEU A 986 35.38 6.72 -30.28
C LEU A 986 36.91 6.84 -30.38
N LYS A 987 37.59 7.00 -29.23
CA LYS A 987 39.05 6.87 -29.16
C LYS A 987 39.48 5.41 -29.33
N GLU A 988 40.63 5.17 -29.95
CA GLU A 988 41.20 3.83 -30.17
C GLU A 988 41.26 3.01 -28.87
N THR A 989 41.70 3.61 -27.76
CA THR A 989 41.77 2.94 -26.44
C THR A 989 40.40 2.53 -25.91
N THR A 990 39.34 3.30 -26.18
CA THR A 990 37.96 2.99 -25.80
C THR A 990 37.39 1.88 -26.67
N PHE A 991 37.70 1.89 -27.97
CA PHE A 991 37.32 0.82 -28.88
C PHE A 991 38.02 -0.50 -28.54
N GLU A 992 39.31 -0.47 -28.22
CA GLU A 992 40.05 -1.65 -27.73
C GLU A 992 39.43 -2.20 -26.44
N GLN A 993 39.05 -1.33 -25.50
CA GLN A 993 38.30 -1.72 -24.30
C GLN A 993 36.95 -2.35 -24.68
N TYR A 994 36.22 -1.80 -25.65
CA TYR A 994 34.95 -2.36 -26.11
C TYR A 994 35.10 -3.68 -26.83
N CYS A 995 36.16 -3.90 -27.62
CA CYS A 995 36.52 -5.22 -28.14
C CYS A 995 36.83 -6.18 -26.99
N GLY A 996 37.53 -5.72 -25.95
CA GLY A 996 37.79 -6.49 -24.73
C GLY A 996 36.50 -6.86 -23.99
N TYR A 997 35.59 -5.91 -23.80
CA TYR A 997 34.27 -6.11 -23.19
C TYR A 997 33.41 -7.05 -24.03
N ALA A 998 33.39 -6.89 -25.36
CA ALA A 998 32.67 -7.77 -26.27
C ALA A 998 33.21 -9.21 -26.22
N ARG A 999 34.53 -9.41 -26.12
CA ARG A 999 35.14 -10.74 -25.91
C ARG A 999 34.81 -11.32 -24.53
N ASN A 1000 34.80 -10.48 -23.50
CA ASN A 1000 34.52 -10.87 -22.11
C ASN A 1000 33.02 -10.82 -21.74
N LYS A 1001 32.14 -10.61 -22.72
CA LYS A 1001 30.68 -10.45 -22.57
C LYS A 1001 30.24 -9.42 -21.51
N ALA A 1002 31.07 -8.41 -21.25
CA ALA A 1002 30.72 -7.27 -20.40
C ALA A 1002 29.76 -6.34 -21.17
N ARG A 1003 28.65 -5.94 -20.54
CA ARG A 1003 27.54 -5.28 -21.22
C ARG A 1003 27.73 -3.76 -21.30
N HIS A 1004 27.62 -3.22 -22.52
CA HIS A 1004 27.45 -1.80 -22.79
C HIS A 1004 26.20 -1.64 -23.66
N TYR A 1005 25.22 -0.86 -23.20
CA TYR A 1005 23.85 -0.93 -23.72
C TYR A 1005 23.59 0.07 -24.84
N TYR A 1006 24.33 1.18 -24.90
CA TYR A 1006 24.17 2.23 -25.90
C TYR A 1006 25.48 2.98 -26.10
N PHE A 1007 25.59 3.71 -27.20
CA PHE A 1007 26.67 4.66 -27.47
C PHE A 1007 26.12 6.09 -27.36
N GLN A 1008 26.98 7.05 -27.03
CA GLN A 1008 26.57 8.46 -26.97
C GLN A 1008 25.97 8.91 -28.30
N GLU A 1009 26.62 8.52 -29.40
CA GLU A 1009 26.19 8.75 -30.78
C GLU A 1009 25.83 7.41 -31.45
N TYR A 1010 24.64 7.32 -32.06
CA TYR A 1010 24.17 6.07 -32.68
C TYR A 1010 25.02 5.69 -33.91
N GLN A 1011 25.69 6.66 -34.53
CA GLN A 1011 26.61 6.48 -35.65
C GLN A 1011 27.74 5.50 -35.30
N ASN A 1012 28.06 5.33 -34.01
CA ASN A 1012 29.00 4.31 -33.56
C ASN A 1012 28.47 2.89 -33.71
N ILE A 1013 27.16 2.66 -33.51
CA ILE A 1013 26.51 1.37 -33.79
C ILE A 1013 26.52 1.11 -35.30
N GLU A 1014 26.22 2.12 -36.09
CA GLU A 1014 26.24 2.05 -37.55
C GLU A 1014 27.65 1.70 -38.07
N ALA A 1015 28.69 2.34 -37.55
CA ALA A 1015 30.09 2.06 -37.88
C ALA A 1015 30.50 0.62 -37.50
N ILE A 1016 30.04 0.11 -36.35
CA ILE A 1016 30.24 -1.29 -35.95
C ILE A 1016 29.46 -2.25 -36.87
N GLY A 1017 28.25 -1.90 -37.28
CA GLY A 1017 27.46 -2.64 -38.27
C GLY A 1017 28.18 -2.75 -39.61
N LYS A 1018 28.72 -1.63 -40.12
CA LYS A 1018 29.54 -1.59 -41.35
C LYS A 1018 30.82 -2.41 -41.23
N LEU A 1019 31.52 -2.34 -40.10
CA LEU A 1019 32.71 -3.15 -39.82
C LEU A 1019 32.40 -4.65 -39.85
N THR A 1020 31.34 -5.07 -39.16
CA THR A 1020 30.97 -6.49 -39.04
C THR A 1020 30.20 -7.03 -40.25
N GLY A 1021 29.72 -6.16 -41.14
CA GLY A 1021 28.86 -6.50 -42.27
C GLY A 1021 27.43 -6.88 -41.87
N ASN A 1022 26.98 -6.54 -40.66
CA ASN A 1022 25.65 -6.87 -40.16
C ASN A 1022 24.64 -5.78 -40.55
N ARG A 1023 23.84 -6.05 -41.61
CA ARG A 1023 22.88 -5.07 -42.16
C ARG A 1023 21.81 -4.63 -41.17
N ASN A 1024 21.35 -5.53 -40.29
CA ASN A 1024 20.34 -5.22 -39.29
C ASN A 1024 20.85 -4.14 -38.32
N LEU A 1025 22.14 -4.15 -37.98
CA LEU A 1025 22.73 -3.12 -37.13
C LEU A 1025 22.88 -1.77 -37.83
N ILE A 1026 23.06 -1.77 -39.15
CA ILE A 1026 23.21 -0.56 -39.95
C ILE A 1026 21.84 0.13 -40.11
N GLU A 1027 20.81 -0.64 -40.43
CA GLU A 1027 19.46 -0.13 -40.69
C GLU A 1027 18.74 0.32 -39.41
N ASP A 1028 18.90 -0.41 -38.31
CA ASP A 1028 18.24 -0.10 -37.03
C ASP A 1028 19.15 0.65 -36.04
N ALA A 1029 20.29 1.22 -36.45
CA ALA A 1029 21.32 1.78 -35.56
C ALA A 1029 20.77 2.78 -34.52
N GLU A 1030 19.94 3.73 -34.96
CA GLU A 1030 19.32 4.74 -34.08
C GLU A 1030 18.33 4.11 -33.10
N LYS A 1031 17.47 3.22 -33.60
CA LYS A 1031 16.47 2.49 -32.82
C LYS A 1031 17.12 1.61 -31.76
N ILE A 1032 18.17 0.87 -32.11
CA ILE A 1032 18.96 0.04 -31.19
C ILE A 1032 19.57 0.90 -30.10
N ASN A 1033 20.16 2.04 -30.47
CA ASN A 1033 20.80 2.94 -29.52
C ASN A 1033 19.80 3.53 -28.52
N ASP A 1034 18.62 3.91 -28.99
CA ASP A 1034 17.55 4.45 -28.15
C ASP A 1034 16.94 3.40 -27.22
N MET A 1035 16.77 2.16 -27.68
CA MET A 1035 16.39 1.03 -26.82
C MET A 1035 17.43 0.81 -25.71
N GLY A 1036 18.72 0.86 -26.06
CA GLY A 1036 19.84 0.77 -25.13
C GLY A 1036 19.87 1.89 -24.08
N LYS A 1037 19.61 3.13 -24.50
CA LYS A 1037 19.50 4.30 -23.61
C LYS A 1037 18.36 4.15 -22.61
N LYS A 1038 17.23 3.58 -23.04
CA LYS A 1038 16.08 3.31 -22.16
C LYS A 1038 16.38 2.20 -21.15
N LEU A 1039 17.19 1.20 -21.51
CA LEU A 1039 17.52 0.06 -20.65
C LEU A 1039 18.60 0.35 -19.60
N SER A 1040 19.60 1.18 -19.94
CA SER A 1040 20.75 1.50 -19.07
C SER A 1040 20.37 1.98 -17.64
N PRO A 1041 19.40 2.90 -17.47
CA PRO A 1041 18.90 3.34 -16.17
C PRO A 1041 18.46 2.20 -15.23
N LEU A 1042 17.78 1.19 -15.78
CA LEU A 1042 17.30 0.02 -15.04
C LEU A 1042 18.47 -0.89 -14.61
N MET A 1043 19.43 -1.11 -15.50
CA MET A 1043 20.60 -1.96 -15.23
C MET A 1043 21.50 -1.41 -14.12
N ILE A 1044 21.68 -0.09 -14.09
CA ILE A 1044 22.41 0.59 -13.01
C ILE A 1044 21.66 0.42 -11.67
N ALA A 1045 20.33 0.40 -11.70
CA ALA A 1045 19.50 0.18 -10.53
C ALA A 1045 19.68 -1.22 -9.94
N ILE A 1046 19.56 -2.23 -10.82
CA ILE A 1046 19.69 -3.65 -10.47
C ILE A 1046 21.08 -3.90 -9.88
N GLY A 1047 22.14 -3.42 -10.54
CA GLY A 1047 23.52 -3.60 -10.05
C GLY A 1047 23.74 -3.00 -8.66
N ARG A 1048 23.15 -1.83 -8.37
CA ARG A 1048 23.25 -1.18 -7.05
C ARG A 1048 22.40 -1.87 -5.98
N ALA A 1049 21.23 -2.37 -6.34
CA ALA A 1049 20.37 -3.13 -5.43
C ALA A 1049 21.05 -4.44 -5.01
N ILE A 1050 21.60 -5.20 -5.97
CA ILE A 1050 22.37 -6.41 -5.71
C ILE A 1050 23.57 -6.12 -4.81
N SER A 1051 24.36 -5.09 -5.12
CA SER A 1051 25.53 -4.70 -4.32
C SER A 1051 25.15 -4.37 -2.87
N ARG A 1052 24.05 -3.63 -2.65
CA ARG A 1052 23.54 -3.32 -1.30
C ARG A 1052 23.07 -4.55 -0.55
N VAL A 1053 22.30 -5.42 -1.20
CA VAL A 1053 21.74 -6.63 -0.60
C VAL A 1053 22.85 -7.62 -0.22
N ILE A 1054 23.81 -7.87 -1.11
CA ILE A 1054 24.95 -8.76 -0.83
C ILE A 1054 25.83 -8.20 0.29
N SER A 1055 26.01 -6.88 0.34
CA SER A 1055 26.79 -6.21 1.39
C SER A 1055 26.03 -6.07 2.73
N LYS A 1056 24.84 -6.66 2.85
CA LYS A 1056 23.93 -6.56 4.02
C LYS A 1056 23.53 -5.12 4.39
N ASN A 1057 23.56 -4.22 3.41
CA ASN A 1057 23.16 -2.81 3.54
C ASN A 1057 21.90 -2.52 2.70
N ALA A 1058 20.97 -3.48 2.63
CA ALA A 1058 19.72 -3.34 1.89
C ALA A 1058 18.90 -2.16 2.42
N ASN A 1059 18.38 -1.33 1.52
CA ASN A 1059 17.49 -0.24 1.88
C ASN A 1059 16.05 -0.76 1.87
N GLU A 1060 15.43 -0.87 3.05
CA GLU A 1060 14.04 -1.32 3.24
C GLU A 1060 13.00 -0.46 2.49
N ASN A 1061 13.39 0.72 1.98
CA ASN A 1061 12.53 1.60 1.18
C ASN A 1061 12.80 1.49 -0.34
N ASN A 1062 13.77 0.70 -0.78
CA ASN A 1062 14.00 0.42 -2.19
C ASN A 1062 13.29 -0.90 -2.55
N PRO A 1063 12.31 -0.89 -3.48
CA PRO A 1063 11.48 -2.05 -3.75
C PRO A 1063 12.29 -3.17 -4.44
N MET A 1064 13.35 -2.84 -5.20
CA MET A 1064 14.28 -3.84 -5.72
C MET A 1064 15.10 -4.48 -4.60
N ASP A 1065 15.56 -3.70 -3.61
CA ASP A 1065 16.28 -4.26 -2.45
C ASP A 1065 15.36 -5.20 -1.66
N VAL A 1066 14.16 -4.75 -1.29
CA VAL A 1066 13.17 -5.56 -0.54
C VAL A 1066 12.82 -6.85 -1.28
N MET A 1067 12.67 -6.80 -2.61
CA MET A 1067 12.40 -7.99 -3.41
C MET A 1067 13.59 -8.95 -3.48
N LEU A 1068 14.81 -8.43 -3.47
CA LEU A 1068 16.05 -9.22 -3.58
C LEU A 1068 16.51 -9.82 -2.24
N VAL A 1069 16.20 -9.18 -1.10
CA VAL A 1069 16.68 -9.58 0.24
C VAL A 1069 16.42 -11.05 0.57
N ASP A 1070 15.26 -11.58 0.19
CA ASP A 1070 14.86 -12.97 0.51
C ASP A 1070 14.96 -13.93 -0.69
N LYS A 1071 15.25 -13.42 -1.89
CA LYS A 1071 15.21 -14.19 -3.14
C LYS A 1071 16.58 -14.40 -3.79
N LEU A 1072 17.58 -13.60 -3.43
CA LEU A 1072 18.92 -13.67 -4.01
C LEU A 1072 19.74 -14.79 -3.37
N ILE A 1073 20.18 -15.76 -4.17
CA ILE A 1073 21.02 -16.87 -3.72
C ILE A 1073 22.42 -16.75 -4.34
N MET A 1074 23.44 -16.93 -3.49
CA MET A 1074 24.83 -17.09 -3.89
C MET A 1074 25.28 -18.54 -3.63
N CYS A 1075 25.78 -19.22 -4.66
CA CYS A 1075 26.22 -20.61 -4.57
C CYS A 1075 27.46 -20.88 -5.41
N GLN A 1076 28.17 -21.98 -5.12
CA GLN A 1076 29.29 -22.45 -5.91
C GLN A 1076 28.83 -23.57 -6.85
N VAL A 1077 29.25 -23.57 -8.10
CA VAL A 1077 28.97 -24.64 -9.05
C VAL A 1077 29.93 -25.80 -8.79
N LEU A 1078 29.41 -27.00 -8.58
CA LEU A 1078 30.17 -28.23 -8.38
C LEU A 1078 30.32 -29.03 -9.68
N GLU A 1079 29.29 -29.03 -10.52
CA GLU A 1079 29.24 -29.83 -11.75
C GLU A 1079 28.24 -29.19 -12.73
N VAL A 1080 28.55 -29.22 -14.03
CA VAL A 1080 27.72 -28.68 -15.12
C VAL A 1080 27.32 -29.83 -16.03
N ARG A 1081 26.01 -30.07 -16.19
CA ARG A 1081 25.46 -31.09 -17.08
C ARG A 1081 24.69 -30.42 -18.20
N HIS A 1082 25.24 -30.53 -19.42
CA HIS A 1082 24.66 -30.00 -20.65
C HIS A 1082 23.57 -30.90 -21.22
#